data_AF-A0A5T2IY78-F1
#
_entry.id   AF-A0A5T2IY78-F1
#
_cell.length_a   1.000
_cell.length_b   1.000
_cell.length_c   1.000
_cell.angle_alpha   90.00
_cell.angle_beta   90.00
_cell.angle_gamma   90.00
#
_symmetry.space_group_name_H-M   'P 1'
#
loop_
_entity.id
_entity.type
_entity.pdbx_description
1 polymer ?
#
loop_
_entity_poly.entity_id
_entity_poly.type
_entity_poly.pdbx_seq_one_letter_code
_entity_poly.pdbx_strand_id
1 'polypeptide(L)'
;FDNAISGSGQVVKSGDDVLTLSGANSYSGGTLISDGTLVASNVEALGTGDVTDDATLELNTGGDFINNIGGTGRVEKSGDDKLTLSGSNTYTGGTLISSGTLVANDVNALGTGDVTDNATLMLNTGGDFTNNIGGTGRVEKSGDDALTLSGSNTYTGGTLISGGTLVANDVNALGTGDITDNATLALNAVGDFDNAISGSGKVEKSGDDALTLSGSNTYTGGTLISSGTLVASNVEALGTGDVTDNATLELNTSGTFDNAISGSGQVVKSGDKMLTLSGANSYSGGTLISDGTLVASNVESLGTGDVTNNATLELNTGGDFTNNISGSGQVVKSGDDALALSGANSYTGGTLISSGTLVATNVDALGSGDVTDNATLELNTGGTFDNAISGSGQVVKSGDKTLTLSGSNTYTGGTLISDGTLVASNVEALGTGDVTDNATLELNTSGTFDNVISGSGQVVKSGDDALTLSGSNTYRGGTTISGGTLVATSVEALGTGDVTDNATLALNTGGDFINNIGGTGRVEKSGDQTLTLSGANSYTGGTLISSGTLVASNVNALGSGDVTDNAVLELNTGGTFDNAISGSGQVEKSGDGTLTLSGSNTYTGGTLISDGTLVASNVEALGSGDIDNYASLQLNASGQFVTANLTTHDNATTAIGAGSALRANTLTQEANSTLAVHLIDSNSGAIVTADHANLGGTLDITGIGNVAKSWTRDAYAYTLIDTDSAINSDFAQFTVAGMDAKQVDFLTVDGRVNADDDTRYDVTASLSWYADSDNAATDAHGTFTLSEQGHSFTLNTALTDVDATLNPDSATDWDGKSLIKRGAGTLILGAQNTYSGDTDVQEGALWLAETATIGSAGSAQAVNIAANAAFGGHNATVNGHVNNLGNLYFVDTFTVNGDVVNSSAMISGSDQPNNTLTIAGNYTGNDGHLYLNTQLGDDSSPTDKLIVTGDTAGSTTLHITNVNGLGAQTVNGIEVIEVGGQSDGDFRLYKGHVDINAWTYTLKQDGGDWYLRSESDDVPDDGGEVTPPDDGGEVTPPDDGGDVTPPDDGG
;
A
#
# COMPACT_ATOMS: atom_id res chain seq x y z
N PHE A 1 -76.44 -93.57 -35.95
CA PHE A 1 -76.28 -94.56 -37.03
C PHE A 1 -74.82 -94.93 -37.02
N ASP A 2 -74.56 -96.16 -36.61
CA ASP A 2 -73.24 -96.53 -36.10
C ASP A 2 -72.50 -97.49 -37.02
N ASN A 3 -73.12 -97.88 -38.13
CA ASN A 3 -72.51 -98.71 -39.16
C ASN A 3 -71.77 -97.84 -40.19
N ALA A 4 -70.84 -98.45 -40.93
CA ALA A 4 -70.15 -97.82 -42.04
C ALA A 4 -71.04 -97.72 -43.29
N ILE A 5 -71.03 -96.57 -43.94
CA ILE A 5 -71.63 -96.24 -45.23
C ILE A 5 -70.49 -96.11 -46.24
N SER A 6 -70.60 -96.78 -47.39
CA SER A 6 -69.61 -96.72 -48.47
C SER A 6 -70.27 -96.65 -49.85
N GLY A 7 -69.53 -96.18 -50.86
CA GLY A 7 -70.00 -96.05 -52.25
C GLY A 7 -69.82 -94.65 -52.83
N SER A 8 -70.15 -94.44 -54.10
CA SER A 8 -69.94 -93.16 -54.79
C SER A 8 -71.13 -92.19 -54.70
N GLY A 9 -72.19 -92.54 -53.97
CA GLY A 9 -73.42 -91.75 -53.86
C GLY A 9 -73.35 -90.66 -52.78
N GLN A 10 -74.30 -89.73 -52.84
CA GLN A 10 -74.46 -88.65 -51.85
C GLN A 10 -75.30 -89.13 -50.66
N VAL A 11 -74.93 -88.72 -49.44
CA VAL A 11 -75.76 -88.87 -48.24
C VAL A 11 -76.56 -87.59 -48.02
N VAL A 12 -77.87 -87.70 -47.84
CA VAL A 12 -78.77 -86.54 -47.66
C VAL A 12 -79.48 -86.64 -46.30
N LYS A 13 -79.27 -85.64 -45.44
CA LYS A 13 -80.04 -85.43 -44.20
C LYS A 13 -81.19 -84.44 -44.47
N SER A 14 -82.41 -84.90 -44.22
CA SER A 14 -83.65 -84.11 -44.31
C SER A 14 -84.50 -84.32 -43.05
N GLY A 15 -85.30 -83.30 -42.68
CA GLY A 15 -86.17 -83.27 -41.51
C GLY A 15 -85.54 -82.69 -40.23
N ASP A 16 -86.36 -82.22 -39.30
CA ASP A 16 -85.97 -81.34 -38.18
C ASP A 16 -85.16 -82.04 -37.07
N ASP A 17 -85.21 -83.37 -36.97
CA ASP A 17 -84.58 -84.13 -35.88
C ASP A 17 -83.03 -84.20 -36.00
N VAL A 18 -82.38 -84.57 -34.91
CA VAL A 18 -80.93 -84.81 -34.84
C VAL A 18 -80.58 -86.20 -35.40
N LEU A 19 -79.63 -86.28 -36.34
CA LEU A 19 -79.04 -87.54 -36.80
C LEU A 19 -77.57 -87.62 -36.40
N THR A 20 -77.20 -88.61 -35.58
CA THR A 20 -75.78 -88.88 -35.28
C THR A 20 -75.21 -89.94 -36.21
N LEU A 21 -74.06 -89.66 -36.83
CA LEU A 21 -73.25 -90.61 -37.59
C LEU A 21 -71.96 -90.91 -36.80
N SER A 22 -71.75 -92.18 -36.49
CA SER A 22 -70.61 -92.63 -35.68
C SER A 22 -69.81 -93.77 -36.33
N GLY A 23 -70.27 -94.30 -37.47
CA GLY A 23 -69.48 -95.24 -38.27
C GLY A 23 -68.37 -94.54 -39.05
N ALA A 24 -67.24 -95.23 -39.25
CA ALA A 24 -66.18 -94.81 -40.17
C ALA A 24 -66.65 -94.98 -41.62
N ASN A 25 -67.02 -93.88 -42.28
CA ASN A 25 -67.65 -93.90 -43.58
C ASN A 25 -66.63 -93.59 -44.69
N SER A 26 -66.81 -94.19 -45.88
CA SER A 26 -65.88 -94.05 -47.02
C SER A 26 -66.57 -93.68 -48.33
N TYR A 27 -67.81 -93.16 -48.24
CA TYR A 27 -68.52 -92.69 -49.42
C TYR A 27 -67.92 -91.39 -49.97
N SER A 28 -67.93 -91.23 -51.29
CA SER A 28 -67.25 -90.10 -51.96
C SER A 28 -68.19 -89.09 -52.64
N GLY A 29 -69.51 -89.33 -52.64
CA GLY A 29 -70.48 -88.46 -53.32
C GLY A 29 -70.91 -87.22 -52.53
N GLY A 30 -70.29 -86.97 -51.37
CA GLY A 30 -70.56 -85.83 -50.50
C GLY A 30 -71.77 -86.01 -49.59
N THR A 31 -72.00 -85.00 -48.74
CA THR A 31 -73.10 -84.95 -47.77
C THR A 31 -73.92 -83.68 -47.98
N LEU A 32 -75.24 -83.77 -48.08
CA LEU A 32 -76.15 -82.62 -48.09
C LEU A 32 -76.98 -82.62 -46.80
N ILE A 33 -76.95 -81.52 -46.06
CA ILE A 33 -77.78 -81.29 -44.87
C ILE A 33 -78.79 -80.21 -45.25
N SER A 34 -80.03 -80.62 -45.48
CA SER A 34 -81.10 -79.71 -45.92
C SER A 34 -81.98 -79.19 -44.78
N ASP A 35 -82.03 -79.91 -43.64
CA ASP A 35 -82.80 -79.53 -42.45
C ASP A 35 -82.34 -80.31 -41.20
N GLY A 36 -82.62 -79.76 -40.01
CA GLY A 36 -82.24 -80.29 -38.70
C GLY A 36 -80.72 -80.35 -38.45
N THR A 37 -80.31 -81.14 -37.47
CA THR A 37 -78.88 -81.28 -37.09
C THR A 37 -78.30 -82.61 -37.54
N LEU A 38 -77.11 -82.60 -38.14
CA LEU A 38 -76.28 -83.78 -38.37
C LEU A 38 -75.09 -83.77 -37.43
N VAL A 39 -74.96 -84.77 -36.56
CA VAL A 39 -73.83 -84.91 -35.62
C VAL A 39 -72.83 -85.92 -36.17
N ALA A 40 -71.59 -85.51 -36.41
CA ALA A 40 -70.48 -86.40 -36.74
C ALA A 40 -69.67 -86.70 -35.47
N SER A 41 -69.66 -87.97 -35.02
CA SER A 41 -68.94 -88.38 -33.81
C SER A 41 -67.47 -88.77 -34.06
N ASN A 42 -67.05 -88.86 -35.33
CA ASN A 42 -65.65 -89.06 -35.74
C ASN A 42 -65.37 -88.34 -37.08
N VAL A 43 -64.11 -88.03 -37.38
CA VAL A 43 -63.74 -87.31 -38.62
C VAL A 43 -64.06 -88.09 -39.91
N GLU A 44 -64.18 -89.41 -39.84
CA GLU A 44 -64.54 -90.27 -40.97
C GLU A 44 -66.06 -90.42 -41.14
N ALA A 45 -66.88 -89.85 -40.25
CA ALA A 45 -68.33 -90.04 -40.25
C ALA A 45 -69.03 -89.40 -41.46
N LEU A 46 -68.39 -88.46 -42.16
CA LEU A 46 -68.96 -87.77 -43.32
C LEU A 46 -68.38 -88.22 -44.66
N GLY A 47 -67.67 -89.36 -44.68
CA GLY A 47 -67.04 -89.86 -45.90
C GLY A 47 -65.91 -88.95 -46.38
N THR A 48 -65.55 -89.04 -47.66
CA THR A 48 -64.44 -88.27 -48.24
C THR A 48 -64.88 -87.15 -49.18
N GLY A 49 -66.20 -86.99 -49.41
CA GLY A 49 -66.74 -85.94 -50.27
C GLY A 49 -67.14 -84.67 -49.52
N ASP A 50 -67.28 -83.57 -50.26
CA ASP A 50 -67.65 -82.27 -49.68
C ASP A 50 -69.03 -82.29 -48.98
N VAL A 51 -69.18 -81.44 -47.98
CA VAL A 51 -70.42 -81.22 -47.23
C VAL A 51 -71.08 -79.93 -47.72
N THR A 52 -72.32 -80.01 -48.15
CA THR A 52 -73.21 -78.86 -48.35
C THR A 52 -74.14 -78.80 -47.15
N ASP A 53 -73.92 -77.87 -46.24
CA ASP A 53 -74.74 -77.64 -45.06
C ASP A 53 -75.62 -76.41 -45.26
N ASP A 54 -76.94 -76.62 -45.33
CA ASP A 54 -77.94 -75.55 -45.34
C ASP A 54 -78.73 -75.47 -44.02
N ALA A 55 -78.35 -76.25 -42.99
CA ALA A 55 -78.99 -76.28 -41.67
C ALA A 55 -77.98 -76.25 -40.50
N THR A 56 -77.71 -77.38 -39.82
CA THR A 56 -76.69 -77.44 -38.77
C THR A 56 -75.85 -78.71 -38.85
N LEU A 57 -74.53 -78.54 -38.96
CA LEU A 57 -73.53 -79.60 -38.84
C LEU A 57 -72.83 -79.53 -37.49
N GLU A 58 -73.05 -80.51 -36.62
CA GLU A 58 -72.35 -80.63 -35.33
C GLU A 58 -71.19 -81.63 -35.44
N LEU A 59 -69.96 -81.18 -35.20
CA LEU A 59 -68.74 -81.97 -35.16
C LEU A 59 -68.39 -82.28 -33.69
N ASN A 60 -68.89 -83.41 -33.19
CA ASN A 60 -68.57 -83.91 -31.86
C ASN A 60 -67.39 -84.90 -31.92
N THR A 61 -66.22 -84.40 -32.33
CA THR A 61 -65.03 -85.22 -32.54
C THR A 61 -63.73 -84.43 -32.39
N GLY A 62 -62.60 -85.14 -32.33
CA GLY A 62 -61.25 -84.62 -32.50
C GLY A 62 -60.52 -85.26 -33.68
N GLY A 63 -59.43 -84.64 -34.11
CA GLY A 63 -58.66 -85.05 -35.30
C GLY A 63 -58.67 -83.99 -36.39
N ASP A 64 -58.31 -84.39 -37.61
CA ASP A 64 -58.26 -83.50 -38.79
C ASP A 64 -59.45 -83.76 -39.72
N PHE A 65 -60.31 -82.75 -39.87
CA PHE A 65 -61.46 -82.79 -40.76
C PHE A 65 -61.12 -82.10 -42.08
N ILE A 66 -60.93 -82.92 -43.10
CA ILE A 66 -60.36 -82.51 -44.39
C ILE A 66 -61.42 -82.14 -45.45
N ASN A 67 -62.68 -82.47 -45.23
CA ASN A 67 -63.74 -82.24 -46.21
C ASN A 67 -64.05 -80.75 -46.29
N ASN A 68 -64.35 -80.24 -47.50
CA ASN A 68 -64.83 -78.87 -47.64
C ASN A 68 -66.29 -78.79 -47.20
N ILE A 69 -66.64 -77.72 -46.50
CA ILE A 69 -67.98 -77.40 -46.05
C ILE A 69 -68.42 -76.12 -46.78
N GLY A 70 -69.54 -76.18 -47.49
CA GLY A 70 -70.22 -75.04 -48.11
C GLY A 70 -71.69 -74.97 -47.70
N GLY A 71 -72.42 -73.96 -48.18
CA GLY A 71 -73.86 -73.79 -47.92
C GLY A 71 -74.19 -72.66 -46.94
N THR A 72 -75.45 -72.55 -46.55
CA THR A 72 -75.94 -71.47 -45.66
C THR A 72 -76.09 -71.86 -44.18
N GLY A 73 -75.80 -73.10 -43.84
CA GLY A 73 -75.91 -73.68 -42.51
C GLY A 73 -74.79 -73.31 -41.55
N ARG A 74 -74.97 -73.70 -40.29
CA ARG A 74 -74.08 -73.42 -39.17
C ARG A 74 -73.27 -74.65 -38.78
N VAL A 75 -71.97 -74.48 -38.56
CA VAL A 75 -71.09 -75.53 -38.04
C VAL A 75 -70.94 -75.39 -36.52
N GLU A 76 -71.14 -76.47 -35.76
CA GLU A 76 -71.01 -76.50 -34.30
C GLU A 76 -69.90 -77.48 -33.87
N LYS A 77 -69.04 -77.08 -32.93
CA LYS A 77 -68.03 -77.94 -32.29
C LYS A 77 -68.39 -78.17 -30.83
N SER A 78 -68.81 -79.40 -30.49
CA SER A 78 -69.37 -79.73 -29.17
C SER A 78 -68.57 -80.71 -28.31
N GLY A 79 -67.62 -81.46 -28.88
CA GLY A 79 -66.78 -82.42 -28.15
C GLY A 79 -65.62 -81.76 -27.38
N ASP A 80 -65.01 -82.47 -26.43
CA ASP A 80 -63.89 -81.91 -25.63
C ASP A 80 -62.53 -81.98 -26.35
N ASP A 81 -62.41 -82.85 -27.35
CA ASP A 81 -61.16 -83.06 -28.09
C ASP A 81 -60.80 -81.89 -29.02
N LYS A 82 -59.54 -81.81 -29.41
CA LYS A 82 -59.02 -80.86 -30.41
C LYS A 82 -59.44 -81.28 -31.82
N LEU A 83 -60.16 -80.41 -32.53
CA LEU A 83 -60.57 -80.60 -33.92
C LEU A 83 -59.87 -79.58 -34.80
N THR A 84 -59.27 -80.03 -35.90
CA THR A 84 -58.71 -79.17 -36.94
C THR A 84 -59.63 -79.17 -38.15
N LEU A 85 -59.98 -77.99 -38.66
CA LEU A 85 -60.63 -77.84 -39.97
C LEU A 85 -59.57 -77.48 -41.00
N SER A 86 -59.33 -78.40 -41.93
CA SER A 86 -58.32 -78.24 -43.00
C SER A 86 -58.93 -78.06 -44.39
N GLY A 87 -60.26 -78.25 -44.52
CA GLY A 87 -60.99 -77.97 -45.76
C GLY A 87 -61.03 -76.47 -46.09
N SER A 88 -61.12 -76.15 -47.39
CA SER A 88 -61.36 -74.78 -47.87
C SER A 88 -62.86 -74.49 -47.79
N ASN A 89 -63.27 -73.92 -46.67
CA ASN A 89 -64.67 -73.81 -46.32
C ASN A 89 -65.29 -72.50 -46.83
N THR A 90 -66.54 -72.56 -47.28
CA THR A 90 -67.28 -71.42 -47.89
C THR A 90 -68.66 -71.20 -47.28
N TYR A 91 -68.98 -71.91 -46.20
CA TYR A 91 -70.27 -71.77 -45.54
C TYR A 91 -70.46 -70.38 -44.91
N THR A 92 -71.72 -69.95 -44.79
CA THR A 92 -72.09 -68.59 -44.38
C THR A 92 -72.88 -68.51 -43.07
N GLY A 93 -73.41 -69.61 -42.53
CA GLY A 93 -74.27 -69.62 -41.34
C GLY A 93 -73.53 -69.52 -40.00
N GLY A 94 -72.21 -69.36 -40.02
CA GLY A 94 -71.37 -69.14 -38.83
C GLY A 94 -70.87 -70.43 -38.17
N THR A 95 -70.03 -70.24 -37.14
CA THR A 95 -69.40 -71.32 -36.37
C THR A 95 -69.71 -71.15 -34.89
N LEU A 96 -70.16 -72.18 -34.20
CA LEU A 96 -70.32 -72.21 -32.74
C LEU A 96 -69.32 -73.19 -32.13
N ILE A 97 -68.49 -72.74 -31.19
CA ILE A 97 -67.59 -73.60 -30.41
C ILE A 97 -68.15 -73.67 -28.99
N SER A 98 -68.68 -74.82 -28.60
CA SER A 98 -69.27 -75.01 -27.26
C SER A 98 -68.36 -75.79 -26.31
N SER A 99 -67.42 -76.61 -26.81
CA SER A 99 -66.40 -77.29 -26.01
C SER A 99 -65.12 -77.62 -26.80
N GLY A 100 -64.04 -77.89 -26.08
CA GLY A 100 -62.73 -78.28 -26.61
C GLY A 100 -62.03 -77.16 -27.40
N THR A 101 -61.09 -77.57 -28.27
CA THR A 101 -60.33 -76.64 -29.12
C THR A 101 -60.72 -76.83 -30.59
N LEU A 102 -61.06 -75.75 -31.28
CA LEU A 102 -61.18 -75.73 -32.74
C LEU A 102 -59.95 -75.07 -33.34
N VAL A 103 -59.28 -75.72 -34.29
CA VAL A 103 -58.10 -75.21 -34.99
C VAL A 103 -58.45 -74.82 -36.41
N ALA A 104 -58.13 -73.59 -36.78
CA ALA A 104 -58.12 -73.11 -38.15
C ALA A 104 -56.67 -72.98 -38.65
N ASN A 105 -56.28 -73.83 -39.62
CA ASN A 105 -54.96 -73.75 -40.26
C ASN A 105 -54.95 -72.82 -41.49
N ASP A 106 -56.11 -72.41 -41.98
CA ASP A 106 -56.31 -71.47 -43.09
C ASP A 106 -57.28 -70.36 -42.64
N VAL A 107 -57.11 -69.13 -43.12
CA VAL A 107 -58.00 -68.00 -42.76
C VAL A 107 -59.46 -68.22 -43.19
N ASN A 108 -59.70 -69.06 -44.20
CA ASN A 108 -61.05 -69.41 -44.65
C ASN A 108 -61.55 -70.74 -44.05
N ALA A 109 -60.81 -71.37 -43.13
CA ALA A 109 -61.21 -72.66 -42.55
C ALA A 109 -62.55 -72.58 -41.80
N LEU A 110 -63.00 -71.39 -41.39
CA LEU A 110 -64.27 -71.19 -40.68
C LEU A 110 -65.39 -70.59 -41.56
N GLY A 111 -65.23 -70.63 -42.88
CA GLY A 111 -66.17 -70.00 -43.79
C GLY A 111 -66.19 -68.47 -43.61
N THR A 112 -67.33 -67.84 -43.91
CA THR A 112 -67.48 -66.37 -43.91
C THR A 112 -68.45 -65.84 -42.84
N GLY A 113 -69.12 -66.73 -42.11
CA GLY A 113 -70.05 -66.33 -41.04
C GLY A 113 -69.34 -66.03 -39.71
N ASP A 114 -70.05 -65.41 -38.77
CA ASP A 114 -69.52 -65.09 -37.44
C ASP A 114 -69.17 -66.35 -36.65
N VAL A 115 -68.16 -66.24 -35.78
CA VAL A 115 -67.73 -67.28 -34.84
C VAL A 115 -68.22 -66.92 -33.45
N THR A 116 -69.02 -67.78 -32.83
CA THR A 116 -69.34 -67.73 -31.41
C THR A 116 -68.46 -68.74 -30.68
N ASP A 117 -67.40 -68.27 -30.04
CA ASP A 117 -66.49 -69.10 -29.24
C ASP A 117 -66.87 -69.06 -27.75
N ASN A 118 -67.25 -70.20 -27.19
CA ASN A 118 -67.45 -70.38 -25.75
C ASN A 118 -66.41 -71.33 -25.13
N ALA A 119 -65.38 -71.75 -25.87
CA ALA A 119 -64.31 -72.63 -25.39
C ALA A 119 -62.91 -72.14 -25.83
N THR A 120 -62.31 -72.72 -26.87
CA THR A 120 -61.02 -72.28 -27.41
C THR A 120 -60.99 -72.32 -28.93
N LEU A 121 -60.75 -71.16 -29.54
CA LEU A 121 -60.45 -71.02 -30.96
C LEU A 121 -58.94 -70.84 -31.18
N MET A 122 -58.29 -71.80 -31.81
CA MET A 122 -56.87 -71.75 -32.17
C MET A 122 -56.68 -71.41 -33.65
N LEU A 123 -56.09 -70.25 -33.91
CA LEU A 123 -55.74 -69.74 -35.23
C LEU A 123 -54.26 -70.09 -35.50
N ASN A 124 -54.04 -71.16 -36.25
CA ASN A 124 -52.72 -71.63 -36.66
C ASN A 124 -52.47 -71.30 -38.13
N THR A 125 -52.68 -70.04 -38.48
CA THR A 125 -52.65 -69.56 -39.87
C THR A 125 -52.03 -68.16 -39.95
N GLY A 126 -51.79 -67.70 -41.18
CA GLY A 126 -51.38 -66.33 -41.49
C GLY A 126 -52.28 -65.72 -42.56
N GLY A 127 -52.27 -64.39 -42.67
CA GLY A 127 -53.16 -63.63 -43.56
C GLY A 127 -54.19 -62.79 -42.79
N ASP A 128 -55.31 -62.46 -43.42
CA ASP A 128 -56.37 -61.64 -42.85
C ASP A 128 -57.58 -62.49 -42.47
N PHE A 129 -57.90 -62.55 -41.17
CA PHE A 129 -59.04 -63.26 -40.64
C PHE A 129 -60.18 -62.25 -40.37
N THR A 130 -61.20 -62.32 -41.21
CA THR A 130 -62.25 -61.29 -41.31
C THR A 130 -63.52 -61.63 -40.54
N ASN A 131 -63.69 -62.88 -40.09
CA ASN A 131 -64.87 -63.27 -39.32
C ASN A 131 -64.92 -62.52 -37.99
N ASN A 132 -66.12 -62.09 -37.57
CA ASN A 132 -66.32 -61.57 -36.22
C ASN A 132 -66.33 -62.74 -35.24
N ILE A 133 -65.62 -62.58 -34.12
CA ILE A 133 -65.53 -63.54 -33.03
C ILE A 133 -66.26 -62.93 -31.82
N GLY A 134 -67.26 -63.63 -31.30
CA GLY A 134 -67.95 -63.31 -30.05
C GLY A 134 -67.94 -64.49 -29.08
N GLY A 135 -68.56 -64.32 -27.91
CA GLY A 135 -68.68 -65.38 -26.89
C GLY A 135 -67.68 -65.26 -25.74
N THR A 136 -67.62 -66.27 -24.87
CA THR A 136 -66.82 -66.23 -23.62
C THR A 136 -65.50 -67.00 -23.71
N GLY A 137 -65.20 -67.61 -24.86
CA GLY A 137 -64.04 -68.48 -25.09
C GLY A 137 -62.74 -67.71 -25.34
N ARG A 138 -61.62 -68.45 -25.35
CA ARG A 138 -60.26 -67.96 -25.56
C ARG A 138 -59.84 -68.08 -27.02
N VAL A 139 -59.26 -67.02 -27.57
CA VAL A 139 -58.60 -67.04 -28.88
C VAL A 139 -57.11 -67.30 -28.71
N GLU A 140 -56.54 -68.24 -29.48
CA GLU A 140 -55.11 -68.57 -29.44
C GLU A 140 -54.47 -68.42 -30.82
N LYS A 141 -53.37 -67.68 -30.92
CA LYS A 141 -52.53 -67.61 -32.13
C LYS A 141 -51.28 -68.47 -31.93
N SER A 142 -51.13 -69.55 -32.69
CA SER A 142 -50.02 -70.51 -32.54
C SER A 142 -49.06 -70.63 -33.73
N GLY A 143 -49.46 -70.19 -34.94
CA GLY A 143 -48.63 -70.34 -36.14
C GLY A 143 -47.47 -69.36 -36.21
N ASP A 144 -46.46 -69.61 -37.04
CA ASP A 144 -45.29 -68.73 -37.17
C ASP A 144 -45.56 -67.48 -38.03
N ASP A 145 -46.54 -67.55 -38.93
CA ASP A 145 -46.87 -66.46 -39.87
C ASP A 145 -47.63 -65.31 -39.18
N ALA A 146 -47.63 -64.12 -39.80
CA ALA A 146 -48.40 -62.98 -39.34
C ALA A 146 -49.90 -63.17 -39.62
N LEU A 147 -50.75 -62.96 -38.61
CA LEU A 147 -52.20 -63.01 -38.70
C LEU A 147 -52.78 -61.64 -38.35
N THR A 148 -53.62 -61.09 -39.22
CA THR A 148 -54.43 -59.90 -38.93
C THR A 148 -55.82 -60.32 -38.50
N LEU A 149 -56.30 -59.81 -37.37
CA LEU A 149 -57.71 -59.90 -37.01
C LEU A 149 -58.41 -58.60 -37.43
N SER A 150 -59.26 -58.71 -38.46
CA SER A 150 -60.00 -57.56 -39.01
C SER A 150 -61.49 -57.57 -38.64
N GLY A 151 -61.99 -58.68 -38.07
CA GLY A 151 -63.34 -58.76 -37.53
C GLY A 151 -63.56 -57.79 -36.37
N SER A 152 -64.80 -57.30 -36.21
CA SER A 152 -65.20 -56.53 -35.04
C SER A 152 -65.52 -57.51 -33.91
N ASN A 153 -64.51 -57.76 -33.07
CA ASN A 153 -64.55 -58.84 -32.12
C ASN A 153 -65.13 -58.40 -30.77
N THR A 154 -66.00 -59.23 -30.18
CA THR A 154 -66.71 -58.96 -28.91
C THR A 154 -66.50 -60.08 -27.88
N TYR A 155 -65.60 -61.02 -28.16
CA TYR A 155 -65.30 -62.08 -27.22
C TYR A 155 -64.67 -61.55 -25.94
N THR A 156 -65.02 -62.16 -24.82
CA THR A 156 -64.58 -61.72 -23.49
C THR A 156 -63.52 -62.63 -22.88
N GLY A 157 -63.27 -63.82 -23.45
CA GLY A 157 -62.14 -64.64 -23.03
C GLY A 157 -60.83 -64.02 -23.51
N GLY A 158 -59.73 -64.34 -22.84
CA GLY A 158 -58.44 -63.76 -23.16
C GLY A 158 -57.91 -64.16 -24.53
N THR A 159 -56.83 -63.52 -24.96
CA THR A 159 -56.09 -63.85 -26.19
C THR A 159 -54.71 -64.37 -25.82
N LEU A 160 -54.33 -65.55 -26.32
CA LEU A 160 -52.98 -66.10 -26.13
C LEU A 160 -52.21 -66.08 -27.44
N ILE A 161 -51.07 -65.39 -27.48
CA ILE A 161 -50.16 -65.39 -28.62
C ILE A 161 -48.96 -66.25 -28.24
N SER A 162 -48.84 -67.42 -28.88
CA SER A 162 -47.77 -68.38 -28.63
C SER A 162 -46.71 -68.41 -29.74
N GLY A 163 -47.01 -67.85 -30.92
CA GLY A 163 -46.12 -67.85 -32.08
C GLY A 163 -46.50 -66.80 -33.14
N GLY A 164 -45.50 -66.38 -33.91
CA GLY A 164 -45.63 -65.39 -34.99
C GLY A 164 -46.07 -64.00 -34.53
N THR A 165 -46.66 -63.24 -35.45
CA THR A 165 -47.20 -61.90 -35.19
C THR A 165 -48.72 -61.91 -35.22
N LEU A 166 -49.38 -61.33 -34.22
CA LEU A 166 -50.80 -61.00 -34.26
C LEU A 166 -50.95 -59.50 -34.52
N VAL A 167 -51.64 -59.13 -35.59
CA VAL A 167 -51.86 -57.74 -36.01
C VAL A 167 -53.31 -57.34 -35.68
N ALA A 168 -53.46 -56.24 -34.96
CA ALA A 168 -54.74 -55.59 -34.67
C ALA A 168 -54.73 -54.18 -35.26
N ASN A 169 -55.58 -53.95 -36.27
CA ASN A 169 -55.74 -52.64 -36.92
C ASN A 169 -56.91 -51.82 -36.35
N ASP A 170 -57.70 -52.40 -35.44
CA ASP A 170 -58.80 -51.76 -34.71
C ASP A 170 -58.66 -52.13 -33.22
N VAL A 171 -58.99 -51.22 -32.31
CA VAL A 171 -58.85 -51.46 -30.85
C VAL A 171 -59.76 -52.59 -30.37
N ASN A 172 -60.86 -52.85 -31.07
CA ASN A 172 -61.79 -53.93 -30.76
C ASN A 172 -61.42 -55.26 -31.44
N ALA A 173 -60.36 -55.31 -32.26
CA ALA A 173 -59.96 -56.53 -32.95
C ALA A 173 -59.59 -57.68 -32.00
N LEU A 174 -59.23 -57.38 -30.74
CA LEU A 174 -58.82 -58.37 -29.75
C LEU A 174 -59.85 -58.62 -28.64
N GLY A 175 -61.11 -58.23 -28.85
CA GLY A 175 -62.16 -58.36 -27.85
C GLY A 175 -61.86 -57.57 -26.58
N THR A 176 -62.46 -57.96 -25.45
CA THR A 176 -62.30 -57.25 -24.16
C THR A 176 -61.51 -58.04 -23.12
N GLY A 177 -61.02 -59.23 -23.46
CA GLY A 177 -60.26 -60.08 -22.54
C GLY A 177 -58.77 -59.72 -22.46
N ASP A 178 -58.11 -60.13 -21.38
CA ASP A 178 -56.66 -59.93 -21.20
C ASP A 178 -55.86 -60.69 -22.25
N ILE A 179 -54.69 -60.15 -22.60
CA ILE A 179 -53.79 -60.71 -23.60
C ILE A 179 -52.56 -61.29 -22.91
N THR A 180 -52.25 -62.54 -23.22
CA THR A 180 -50.97 -63.16 -22.89
C THR A 180 -50.17 -63.28 -24.17
N ASP A 181 -49.23 -62.36 -24.38
CA ASP A 181 -48.31 -62.36 -25.51
C ASP A 181 -46.97 -63.01 -25.14
N ASN A 182 -46.62 -64.10 -25.81
CA ASN A 182 -45.31 -64.74 -25.74
C ASN A 182 -44.54 -64.66 -27.06
N ALA A 183 -45.03 -63.89 -28.05
CA ALA A 183 -44.40 -63.72 -29.35
C ALA A 183 -44.39 -62.23 -29.77
N THR A 184 -45.20 -61.82 -30.76
CA THR A 184 -45.30 -60.41 -31.18
C THR A 184 -46.74 -59.99 -31.35
N LEU A 185 -47.13 -58.91 -30.67
CA LEU A 185 -48.40 -58.22 -30.82
C LEU A 185 -48.19 -56.88 -31.54
N ALA A 186 -48.64 -56.77 -32.79
CA ALA A 186 -48.60 -55.54 -33.57
C ALA A 186 -49.93 -54.78 -33.46
N LEU A 187 -49.94 -53.66 -32.75
CA LEU A 187 -51.07 -52.77 -32.57
C LEU A 187 -50.95 -51.60 -33.55
N ASN A 188 -51.73 -51.60 -34.62
CA ASN A 188 -51.80 -50.53 -35.61
C ASN A 188 -53.12 -49.76 -35.55
N ALA A 189 -53.88 -49.95 -34.48
CA ALA A 189 -55.16 -49.33 -34.25
C ALA A 189 -55.06 -47.85 -33.87
N VAL A 190 -56.23 -47.20 -33.90
CA VAL A 190 -56.43 -45.82 -33.46
C VAL A 190 -57.36 -45.80 -32.25
N GLY A 191 -57.05 -44.98 -31.25
CA GLY A 191 -57.87 -44.79 -30.05
C GLY A 191 -57.29 -45.46 -28.81
N ASP A 192 -58.15 -45.77 -27.84
CA ASP A 192 -57.74 -46.31 -26.54
C ASP A 192 -57.82 -47.84 -26.53
N PHE A 193 -56.73 -48.46 -26.09
CA PHE A 193 -56.58 -49.90 -25.94
C PHE A 193 -56.40 -50.26 -24.47
N ASP A 194 -57.48 -50.79 -23.88
CA ASP A 194 -57.61 -50.97 -22.44
C ASP A 194 -57.23 -52.38 -21.95
N ASN A 195 -57.08 -53.35 -22.86
CA ASN A 195 -56.77 -54.73 -22.50
C ASN A 195 -55.40 -54.82 -21.81
N ALA A 196 -55.33 -55.56 -20.70
CA ALA A 196 -54.05 -55.83 -20.04
C ALA A 196 -53.24 -56.84 -20.86
N ILE A 197 -51.96 -56.54 -21.08
CA ILE A 197 -51.01 -57.35 -21.85
C ILE A 197 -49.96 -57.89 -20.89
N SER A 198 -49.75 -59.20 -20.92
CA SER A 198 -48.81 -59.95 -20.09
C SER A 198 -47.97 -60.91 -20.95
N GLY A 199 -46.92 -61.50 -20.38
CA GLY A 199 -46.10 -62.52 -21.04
C GLY A 199 -44.73 -62.01 -21.50
N SER A 200 -43.98 -62.86 -22.21
CA SER A 200 -42.60 -62.56 -22.62
C SER A 200 -42.47 -61.88 -23.99
N GLY A 201 -43.59 -61.67 -24.69
CA GLY A 201 -43.64 -61.16 -26.05
C GLY A 201 -43.40 -59.65 -26.16
N LYS A 202 -43.32 -59.19 -27.42
CA LYS A 202 -43.02 -57.82 -27.82
C LYS A 202 -44.25 -57.14 -28.38
N VAL A 203 -44.49 -55.90 -27.97
CA VAL A 203 -45.53 -55.03 -28.56
C VAL A 203 -44.91 -54.14 -29.64
N GLU A 204 -45.55 -54.06 -30.81
CA GLU A 204 -45.13 -53.22 -31.93
C GLU A 204 -46.24 -52.24 -32.34
N LYS A 205 -45.89 -50.97 -32.51
CA LYS A 205 -46.76 -49.93 -33.06
C LYS A 205 -46.19 -49.43 -34.39
N SER A 206 -46.88 -49.69 -35.51
CA SER A 206 -46.42 -49.32 -36.86
C SER A 206 -47.39 -48.46 -37.68
N GLY A 207 -48.64 -48.28 -37.22
CA GLY A 207 -49.60 -47.37 -37.86
C GLY A 207 -49.20 -45.89 -37.68
N ASP A 208 -49.68 -45.00 -38.55
CA ASP A 208 -49.32 -43.58 -38.53
C ASP A 208 -50.11 -42.75 -37.49
N ASP A 209 -51.25 -43.27 -37.04
CA ASP A 209 -52.15 -42.58 -36.12
C ASP A 209 -51.74 -42.75 -34.64
N ALA A 210 -52.44 -42.06 -33.74
CA ALA A 210 -52.22 -42.17 -32.30
C ALA A 210 -52.94 -43.40 -31.69
N LEU A 211 -52.23 -44.15 -30.85
CA LEU A 211 -52.76 -45.25 -30.04
C LEU A 211 -52.49 -44.94 -28.56
N THR A 212 -53.52 -45.00 -27.72
CA THR A 212 -53.36 -44.94 -26.26
C THR A 212 -53.33 -46.34 -25.68
N LEU A 213 -52.30 -46.66 -24.90
CA LEU A 213 -52.31 -47.82 -24.01
C LEU A 213 -52.72 -47.37 -22.61
N SER A 214 -53.79 -47.99 -22.10
CA SER A 214 -54.32 -47.71 -20.76
C SER A 214 -54.35 -48.93 -19.84
N GLY A 215 -54.23 -50.13 -20.40
CA GLY A 215 -54.08 -51.36 -19.63
C GLY A 215 -52.87 -51.31 -18.68
N SER A 216 -53.01 -51.92 -17.50
CA SER A 216 -51.89 -52.19 -16.60
C SER A 216 -51.10 -53.37 -17.15
N ASN A 217 -50.03 -53.09 -17.87
CA ASN A 217 -49.31 -54.11 -18.63
C ASN A 217 -48.10 -54.65 -17.85
N THR A 218 -47.80 -55.94 -18.02
CA THR A 218 -46.69 -56.63 -17.34
C THR A 218 -45.82 -57.43 -18.31
N TYR A 219 -45.93 -57.18 -19.61
CA TYR A 219 -45.10 -57.86 -20.61
C TYR A 219 -43.64 -57.42 -20.52
N THR A 220 -42.72 -58.33 -20.87
CA THR A 220 -41.27 -58.11 -20.67
C THR A 220 -40.47 -57.99 -21.97
N GLY A 221 -41.04 -58.31 -23.14
CA GLY A 221 -40.31 -58.36 -24.41
C GLY A 221 -40.04 -57.00 -25.07
N GLY A 222 -40.49 -55.92 -24.44
CA GLY A 222 -40.26 -54.54 -24.89
C GLY A 222 -41.31 -54.02 -25.85
N THR A 223 -41.20 -52.73 -26.16
CA THR A 223 -42.12 -52.00 -27.05
C THR A 223 -41.33 -51.37 -28.20
N LEU A 224 -41.74 -51.60 -29.46
CA LEU A 224 -41.19 -50.91 -30.63
C LEU A 224 -42.22 -49.96 -31.22
N ILE A 225 -41.87 -48.67 -31.31
CA ILE A 225 -42.66 -47.66 -32.00
C ILE A 225 -41.94 -47.34 -33.31
N SER A 226 -42.56 -47.68 -34.43
CA SER A 226 -41.99 -47.48 -35.78
C SER A 226 -42.61 -46.28 -36.50
N SER A 227 -43.87 -45.94 -36.20
CA SER A 227 -44.58 -44.80 -36.77
C SER A 227 -45.67 -44.29 -35.83
N GLY A 228 -46.16 -43.07 -36.08
CA GLY A 228 -47.22 -42.41 -35.33
C GLY A 228 -46.88 -42.10 -33.88
N THR A 229 -47.92 -41.95 -33.06
CA THR A 229 -47.80 -41.65 -31.63
C THR A 229 -48.28 -42.83 -30.80
N LEU A 230 -47.50 -43.24 -29.80
CA LEU A 230 -47.94 -44.14 -28.73
C LEU A 230 -48.10 -43.33 -27.45
N VAL A 231 -49.33 -43.26 -26.93
CA VAL A 231 -49.65 -42.57 -25.68
C VAL A 231 -49.71 -43.59 -24.54
N ALA A 232 -48.86 -43.45 -23.54
CA ALA A 232 -48.93 -44.20 -22.28
C ALA A 232 -49.68 -43.37 -21.23
N SER A 233 -50.89 -43.81 -20.85
CA SER A 233 -51.74 -43.07 -19.90
C SER A 233 -51.46 -43.39 -18.42
N ASN A 234 -50.62 -44.38 -18.15
CA ASN A 234 -50.10 -44.72 -16.82
C ASN A 234 -48.68 -45.30 -16.96
N VAL A 235 -47.92 -45.42 -15.85
CA VAL A 235 -46.51 -45.88 -15.89
C VAL A 235 -46.36 -47.36 -16.22
N GLU A 236 -47.40 -48.17 -16.00
CA GLU A 236 -47.42 -49.60 -16.29
C GLU A 236 -47.87 -49.89 -17.73
N ALA A 237 -48.33 -48.87 -18.49
CA ALA A 237 -48.92 -49.04 -19.81
C ALA A 237 -47.95 -49.62 -20.85
N LEU A 238 -46.63 -49.56 -20.62
CA LEU A 238 -45.62 -50.10 -21.54
C LEU A 238 -44.92 -51.37 -21.02
N GLY A 239 -45.48 -52.02 -20.00
CA GLY A 239 -44.88 -53.18 -19.37
C GLY A 239 -43.55 -52.86 -18.70
N THR A 240 -42.70 -53.87 -18.52
CA THR A 240 -41.39 -53.71 -17.86
C THR A 240 -40.21 -53.83 -18.84
N GLY A 241 -40.49 -54.02 -20.13
CA GLY A 241 -39.45 -54.12 -21.16
C GLY A 241 -39.07 -52.76 -21.74
N ASP A 242 -37.86 -52.67 -22.27
CA ASP A 242 -37.34 -51.43 -22.87
C ASP A 242 -38.18 -50.97 -24.07
N VAL A 243 -38.15 -49.65 -24.33
CA VAL A 243 -38.83 -49.01 -25.45
C VAL A 243 -37.80 -48.63 -26.52
N THR A 244 -38.04 -49.08 -27.75
CA THR A 244 -37.37 -48.55 -28.94
C THR A 244 -38.34 -47.63 -29.66
N ASP A 245 -38.15 -46.32 -29.53
CA ASP A 245 -38.96 -45.29 -30.16
C ASP A 245 -38.25 -44.71 -31.40
N ASN A 246 -38.86 -44.90 -32.57
CA ASN A 246 -38.45 -44.28 -33.83
C ASN A 246 -39.48 -43.27 -34.36
N ALA A 247 -40.48 -42.89 -33.55
CA ALA A 247 -41.51 -41.92 -33.93
C ALA A 247 -41.84 -40.97 -32.76
N THR A 248 -42.96 -41.15 -32.08
CA THR A 248 -43.32 -40.34 -30.90
C THR A 248 -43.86 -41.21 -29.78
N LEU A 249 -43.22 -41.13 -28.62
CA LEU A 249 -43.71 -41.66 -27.37
C LEU A 249 -44.27 -40.53 -26.50
N GLU A 250 -45.58 -40.53 -26.25
CA GLU A 250 -46.22 -39.57 -25.35
C GLU A 250 -46.49 -40.22 -23.98
N LEU A 251 -45.88 -39.68 -22.93
CA LEU A 251 -46.05 -40.07 -21.54
C LEU A 251 -47.06 -39.13 -20.86
N ASN A 252 -48.34 -39.46 -20.98
CA ASN A 252 -49.43 -38.78 -20.28
C ASN A 252 -49.70 -39.47 -18.93
N THR A 253 -48.68 -39.49 -18.08
CA THR A 253 -48.69 -40.25 -16.83
C THR A 253 -47.98 -39.51 -15.70
N SER A 254 -48.07 -40.08 -14.49
CA SER A 254 -47.39 -39.63 -13.27
C SER A 254 -46.77 -40.81 -12.54
N GLY A 255 -45.72 -40.57 -11.76
CA GLY A 255 -44.96 -41.61 -11.05
C GLY A 255 -43.57 -41.79 -11.63
N THR A 256 -42.95 -42.95 -11.44
CA THR A 256 -41.62 -43.27 -11.98
C THR A 256 -41.75 -44.19 -13.19
N PHE A 257 -41.07 -43.83 -14.28
CA PHE A 257 -40.97 -44.64 -15.49
C PHE A 257 -39.52 -45.12 -15.65
N ASP A 258 -39.31 -46.40 -15.36
CA ASP A 258 -37.98 -47.03 -15.24
C ASP A 258 -37.45 -47.61 -16.56
N ASN A 259 -38.30 -47.84 -17.55
CA ASN A 259 -37.93 -48.53 -18.79
C ASN A 259 -36.91 -47.68 -19.57
N ALA A 260 -35.87 -48.32 -20.12
CA ALA A 260 -34.93 -47.61 -20.98
C ALA A 260 -35.57 -47.31 -22.35
N ILE A 261 -35.40 -46.09 -22.82
CA ILE A 261 -35.91 -45.59 -24.09
C ILE A 261 -34.71 -45.38 -25.03
N SER A 262 -34.80 -45.92 -26.23
CA SER A 262 -33.78 -45.85 -27.29
C SER A 262 -34.39 -45.47 -28.62
N GLY A 263 -33.58 -45.07 -29.59
CA GLY A 263 -34.01 -44.84 -30.98
C GLY A 263 -33.97 -43.37 -31.43
N SER A 264 -34.70 -43.08 -32.51
CA SER A 264 -34.67 -41.77 -33.19
C SER A 264 -35.89 -40.88 -32.90
N GLY A 265 -36.87 -41.41 -32.17
CA GLY A 265 -38.13 -40.72 -31.88
C GLY A 265 -38.04 -39.66 -30.78
N GLN A 266 -39.13 -38.89 -30.67
CA GLN A 266 -39.33 -37.85 -29.67
C GLN A 266 -40.14 -38.38 -28.48
N VAL A 267 -39.68 -38.06 -27.27
CA VAL A 267 -40.46 -38.28 -26.04
C VAL A 267 -41.24 -37.02 -25.68
N VAL A 268 -42.54 -37.13 -25.45
CA VAL A 268 -43.44 -36.03 -25.07
C VAL A 268 -43.99 -36.28 -23.67
N LYS A 269 -43.83 -35.33 -22.75
CA LYS A 269 -44.49 -35.32 -21.44
C LYS A 269 -45.66 -34.32 -21.47
N SER A 270 -46.89 -34.83 -21.45
CA SER A 270 -48.12 -34.03 -21.60
C SER A 270 -49.05 -34.01 -20.38
N GLY A 271 -48.87 -34.91 -19.40
CA GLY A 271 -49.70 -34.92 -18.19
C GLY A 271 -49.45 -33.70 -17.28
N ASP A 272 -50.43 -33.30 -16.47
CA ASP A 272 -50.33 -32.16 -15.56
C ASP A 272 -49.50 -32.43 -14.29
N LYS A 273 -49.26 -33.70 -13.98
CA LYS A 273 -48.56 -34.17 -12.78
C LYS A 273 -47.05 -34.35 -13.00
N MET A 274 -46.38 -34.68 -11.90
CA MET A 274 -44.97 -35.05 -11.89
C MET A 274 -44.75 -36.46 -12.48
N LEU A 275 -43.82 -36.56 -13.42
CA LEU A 275 -43.27 -37.81 -13.95
C LEU A 275 -41.77 -37.83 -13.71
N THR A 276 -41.26 -38.94 -13.19
CA THR A 276 -39.83 -39.18 -13.03
C THR A 276 -39.37 -40.15 -14.11
N LEU A 277 -38.40 -39.72 -14.93
CA LEU A 277 -37.62 -40.60 -15.79
C LEU A 277 -36.36 -41.03 -15.03
N SER A 278 -36.21 -42.34 -14.85
CA SER A 278 -35.10 -42.97 -14.14
C SER A 278 -34.30 -43.92 -15.03
N GLY A 279 -34.89 -44.41 -16.13
CA GLY A 279 -34.20 -45.23 -17.13
C GLY A 279 -32.98 -44.53 -17.74
N ALA A 280 -31.94 -45.30 -18.05
CA ALA A 280 -30.78 -44.82 -18.80
C ALA A 280 -31.14 -44.74 -20.28
N ASN A 281 -31.46 -43.55 -20.76
CA ASN A 281 -32.07 -43.35 -22.07
C ASN A 281 -31.02 -42.95 -23.13
N SER A 282 -31.23 -43.40 -24.37
CA SER A 282 -30.33 -43.17 -25.51
C SER A 282 -31.04 -42.66 -26.77
N TYR A 283 -32.32 -42.26 -26.65
CA TYR A 283 -33.05 -41.68 -27.77
C TYR A 283 -32.47 -40.33 -28.20
N SER A 284 -32.64 -39.99 -29.48
CA SER A 284 -32.01 -38.83 -30.13
C SER A 284 -32.99 -37.80 -30.68
N GLY A 285 -34.30 -38.08 -30.75
CA GLY A 285 -35.30 -37.15 -31.29
C GLY A 285 -35.72 -36.02 -30.35
N GLY A 286 -35.16 -35.98 -29.14
CA GLY A 286 -35.39 -34.93 -28.15
C GLY A 286 -36.60 -35.17 -27.23
N THR A 287 -36.76 -34.26 -26.27
CA THR A 287 -37.82 -34.31 -25.26
C THR A 287 -38.67 -33.05 -25.34
N LEU A 288 -40.00 -33.17 -25.40
CA LEU A 288 -40.94 -32.07 -25.25
C LEU A 288 -41.67 -32.18 -23.91
N ILE A 289 -41.57 -31.15 -23.07
CA ILE A 289 -42.35 -31.02 -21.84
C ILE A 289 -43.43 -29.98 -22.10
N SER A 290 -44.67 -30.42 -22.31
CA SER A 290 -45.79 -29.52 -22.58
C SER A 290 -46.58 -29.14 -21.33
N ASP A 291 -46.61 -30.01 -20.30
CA ASP A 291 -47.28 -29.73 -19.02
C ASP A 291 -46.65 -30.50 -17.83
N GLY A 292 -46.96 -30.03 -16.62
CA GLY A 292 -46.52 -30.61 -15.36
C GLY A 292 -45.01 -30.53 -15.11
N THR A 293 -44.50 -31.48 -14.31
CA THR A 293 -43.07 -31.57 -13.96
C THR A 293 -42.48 -32.85 -14.55
N LEU A 294 -41.35 -32.72 -15.25
CA LEU A 294 -40.51 -33.86 -15.62
C LEU A 294 -39.27 -33.87 -14.73
N VAL A 295 -39.08 -34.93 -13.95
CA VAL A 295 -37.90 -35.14 -13.11
C VAL A 295 -36.94 -36.08 -13.84
N ALA A 296 -35.73 -35.61 -14.12
CA ALA A 296 -34.62 -36.43 -14.59
C ALA A 296 -33.78 -36.88 -13.38
N SER A 297 -33.71 -38.18 -13.13
CA SER A 297 -32.99 -38.73 -11.95
C SER A 297 -31.52 -39.05 -12.22
N ASN A 298 -31.09 -38.99 -13.47
CA ASN A 298 -29.70 -39.09 -13.91
C ASN A 298 -29.51 -38.28 -15.21
N VAL A 299 -28.27 -37.96 -15.57
CA VAL A 299 -27.97 -37.16 -16.79
C VAL A 299 -28.38 -37.84 -18.10
N GLU A 300 -28.49 -39.17 -18.11
CA GLU A 300 -28.90 -39.96 -19.27
C GLU A 300 -30.43 -40.08 -19.39
N SER A 301 -31.20 -39.61 -18.40
CA SER A 301 -32.67 -39.80 -18.35
C SER A 301 -33.40 -39.10 -19.49
N LEU A 302 -32.79 -38.09 -20.13
CA LEU A 302 -33.38 -37.33 -21.23
C LEU A 302 -32.79 -37.65 -22.61
N GLY A 303 -32.03 -38.74 -22.72
CA GLY A 303 -31.40 -39.13 -23.97
C GLY A 303 -30.37 -38.10 -24.44
N THR A 304 -30.16 -38.03 -25.75
CA THR A 304 -29.11 -37.18 -26.38
C THR A 304 -29.66 -36.00 -27.19
N GLY A 305 -30.98 -35.95 -27.39
CA GLY A 305 -31.63 -34.87 -28.15
C GLY A 305 -31.96 -33.64 -27.29
N ASP A 306 -32.24 -32.52 -27.94
CA ASP A 306 -32.59 -31.27 -27.25
C ASP A 306 -33.89 -31.40 -26.44
N VAL A 307 -34.02 -30.58 -25.40
CA VAL A 307 -35.20 -30.48 -24.54
C VAL A 307 -35.96 -29.19 -24.85
N THR A 308 -37.22 -29.30 -25.27
CA THR A 308 -38.16 -28.19 -25.35
C THR A 308 -39.00 -28.18 -24.08
N ASN A 309 -38.67 -27.30 -23.13
CA ASN A 309 -39.36 -27.17 -21.84
C ASN A 309 -40.36 -26.01 -21.87
N ASN A 310 -41.66 -26.33 -21.90
CA ASN A 310 -42.74 -25.34 -21.76
C ASN A 310 -43.44 -25.37 -20.39
N ALA A 311 -42.96 -26.19 -19.44
CA ALA A 311 -43.51 -26.32 -18.09
C ALA A 311 -42.39 -26.35 -17.03
N THR A 312 -42.19 -27.44 -16.29
CA THR A 312 -41.09 -27.57 -15.33
C THR A 312 -40.21 -28.78 -15.66
N LEU A 313 -38.91 -28.53 -15.81
CA LEU A 313 -37.87 -29.56 -15.86
C LEU A 313 -37.10 -29.56 -14.54
N GLU A 314 -37.17 -30.64 -13.79
CA GLU A 314 -36.40 -30.84 -12.56
C GLU A 314 -35.23 -31.80 -12.81
N LEU A 315 -34.01 -31.30 -12.61
CA LEU A 315 -32.77 -32.05 -12.74
C LEU A 315 -32.33 -32.48 -11.33
N ASN A 316 -32.78 -33.68 -10.92
CA ASN A 316 -32.40 -34.30 -9.66
C ASN A 316 -31.23 -35.27 -9.88
N THR A 317 -30.11 -34.74 -10.36
CA THR A 317 -28.91 -35.50 -10.71
C THR A 317 -27.65 -34.66 -10.51
N GLY A 318 -26.49 -35.33 -10.45
CA GLY A 318 -25.17 -34.72 -10.68
C GLY A 318 -24.55 -35.16 -12.01
N GLY A 319 -23.37 -34.61 -12.34
CA GLY A 319 -22.63 -34.90 -13.57
C GLY A 319 -22.77 -33.81 -14.65
N ASP A 320 -22.46 -34.15 -15.90
CA ASP A 320 -22.49 -33.21 -17.02
C ASP A 320 -23.79 -33.40 -17.84
N PHE A 321 -24.64 -32.37 -17.87
CA PHE A 321 -25.84 -32.34 -18.69
C PHE A 321 -25.59 -31.49 -19.95
N THR A 322 -25.62 -32.14 -21.11
CA THR A 322 -25.14 -31.59 -22.38
C THR A 322 -26.26 -31.20 -23.35
N ASN A 323 -27.48 -31.66 -23.13
CA ASN A 323 -28.63 -31.36 -23.98
C ASN A 323 -28.94 -29.86 -23.94
N ASN A 324 -29.28 -29.26 -25.09
CA ASN A 324 -29.76 -27.88 -25.10
C ASN A 324 -31.21 -27.84 -24.62
N ILE A 325 -31.54 -26.84 -23.81
CA ILE A 325 -32.86 -26.59 -23.25
C ILE A 325 -33.40 -25.30 -23.86
N SER A 326 -34.62 -25.36 -24.38
CA SER A 326 -35.36 -24.22 -24.94
C SER A 326 -36.77 -24.13 -24.36
N GLY A 327 -37.52 -23.08 -24.68
CA GLY A 327 -38.94 -22.94 -24.31
C GLY A 327 -39.21 -21.96 -23.16
N SER A 328 -40.46 -21.90 -22.71
CA SER A 328 -40.92 -20.95 -21.69
C SER A 328 -40.89 -21.48 -20.25
N GLY A 329 -40.51 -22.74 -20.07
CA GLY A 329 -40.56 -23.42 -18.78
C GLY A 329 -39.41 -23.08 -17.84
N GLN A 330 -39.62 -23.41 -16.55
CA GLN A 330 -38.62 -23.29 -15.49
C GLN A 330 -37.73 -24.53 -15.45
N VAL A 331 -36.44 -24.33 -15.17
CA VAL A 331 -35.49 -25.40 -14.82
C VAL A 331 -35.25 -25.39 -13.32
N VAL A 332 -35.31 -26.55 -12.67
CA VAL A 332 -35.09 -26.73 -11.22
C VAL A 332 -33.92 -27.68 -10.99
N LYS A 333 -32.96 -27.30 -10.15
CA LYS A 333 -31.89 -28.17 -9.66
C LYS A 333 -32.13 -28.52 -8.19
N SER A 334 -32.47 -29.78 -7.90
CA SER A 334 -32.93 -30.22 -6.57
C SER A 334 -32.08 -31.30 -5.87
N GLY A 335 -31.18 -31.99 -6.60
CA GLY A 335 -30.27 -32.98 -6.01
C GLY A 335 -29.08 -32.38 -5.27
N ASP A 336 -28.42 -33.15 -4.40
CA ASP A 336 -27.29 -32.65 -3.58
C ASP A 336 -25.96 -32.59 -4.36
N ASP A 337 -25.81 -33.40 -5.41
CA ASP A 337 -24.59 -33.47 -6.20
C ASP A 337 -24.41 -32.24 -7.11
N ALA A 338 -23.17 -32.00 -7.54
CA ALA A 338 -22.87 -30.96 -8.52
C ALA A 338 -23.36 -31.37 -9.92
N LEU A 339 -24.06 -30.46 -10.60
CA LEU A 339 -24.54 -30.62 -11.97
C LEU A 339 -23.95 -29.53 -12.86
N ALA A 340 -23.23 -29.91 -13.92
CA ALA A 340 -22.77 -28.97 -14.92
C ALA A 340 -23.77 -28.85 -16.08
N LEU A 341 -24.25 -27.63 -16.34
CA LEU A 341 -24.96 -27.29 -17.56
C LEU A 341 -23.97 -26.75 -18.58
N SER A 342 -23.93 -27.43 -19.73
CA SER A 342 -22.99 -27.12 -20.82
C SER A 342 -23.65 -26.82 -22.16
N GLY A 343 -24.94 -27.14 -22.32
CA GLY A 343 -25.73 -26.72 -23.47
C GLY A 343 -25.78 -25.20 -23.62
N ALA A 344 -25.95 -24.72 -24.86
CA ALA A 344 -26.25 -23.33 -25.15
C ALA A 344 -27.76 -23.14 -25.05
N ASN A 345 -28.22 -22.78 -23.86
CA ASN A 345 -29.64 -22.84 -23.52
C ASN A 345 -30.36 -21.54 -23.87
N SER A 346 -31.63 -21.64 -24.26
CA SER A 346 -32.46 -20.50 -24.71
C SER A 346 -33.81 -20.40 -23.99
N TYR A 347 -33.99 -21.16 -22.90
CA TYR A 347 -35.21 -21.10 -22.12
C TYR A 347 -35.36 -19.76 -21.38
N THR A 348 -36.61 -19.39 -21.08
CA THR A 348 -36.97 -18.06 -20.54
C THR A 348 -37.66 -18.12 -19.17
N GLY A 349 -38.09 -19.29 -18.69
CA GLY A 349 -38.85 -19.43 -17.44
C GLY A 349 -38.04 -19.36 -16.15
N GLY A 350 -36.73 -19.11 -16.25
CA GLY A 350 -35.81 -18.99 -15.11
C GLY A 350 -35.32 -20.32 -14.55
N THR A 351 -34.40 -20.20 -13.59
CA THR A 351 -33.70 -21.33 -12.97
C THR A 351 -33.84 -21.26 -11.45
N LEU A 352 -34.29 -22.34 -10.81
CA LEU A 352 -34.30 -22.49 -9.36
C LEU A 352 -33.23 -23.49 -8.94
N ILE A 353 -32.30 -23.08 -8.08
CA ILE A 353 -31.33 -23.96 -7.44
C ILE A 353 -31.79 -24.15 -5.99
N SER A 354 -32.32 -25.33 -5.67
CA SER A 354 -32.83 -25.63 -4.33
C SER A 354 -31.86 -26.47 -3.48
N SER A 355 -30.94 -27.23 -4.09
CA SER A 355 -29.86 -27.96 -3.40
C SER A 355 -28.64 -28.18 -4.30
N GLY A 356 -27.51 -28.53 -3.67
CA GLY A 356 -26.24 -28.83 -4.32
C GLY A 356 -25.61 -27.65 -5.06
N THR A 357 -24.75 -27.97 -6.03
CA THR A 357 -24.09 -26.97 -6.89
C THR A 357 -24.61 -27.07 -8.32
N LEU A 358 -24.98 -25.94 -8.91
CA LEU A 358 -25.20 -25.81 -10.34
C LEU A 358 -24.00 -25.12 -10.98
N VAL A 359 -23.29 -25.79 -11.88
CA VAL A 359 -22.13 -25.26 -12.60
C VAL A 359 -22.56 -24.79 -13.99
N ALA A 360 -22.49 -23.50 -14.27
CA ALA A 360 -22.66 -22.94 -15.60
C ALA A 360 -21.29 -22.83 -16.29
N THR A 361 -21.09 -23.59 -17.37
CA THR A 361 -19.79 -23.64 -18.09
C THR A 361 -19.69 -22.62 -19.23
N ASN A 362 -20.81 -22.01 -19.61
CA ASN A 362 -20.90 -20.92 -20.59
C ASN A 362 -21.98 -19.92 -20.14
N VAL A 363 -21.95 -18.68 -20.64
CA VAL A 363 -22.89 -17.61 -20.22
C VAL A 363 -24.35 -17.91 -20.59
N ASP A 364 -24.58 -18.69 -21.66
CA ASP A 364 -25.92 -19.08 -22.11
C ASP A 364 -26.41 -20.37 -21.42
N ALA A 365 -25.63 -20.98 -20.53
CA ALA A 365 -25.97 -22.25 -19.89
C ALA A 365 -27.24 -22.15 -19.03
N LEU A 366 -27.61 -20.95 -18.57
CA LEU A 366 -28.81 -20.73 -17.74
C LEU A 366 -29.96 -20.05 -18.48
N GLY A 367 -29.91 -19.99 -19.82
CA GLY A 367 -30.93 -19.31 -20.61
C GLY A 367 -30.99 -17.82 -20.29
N SER A 368 -32.16 -17.21 -20.47
CA SER A 368 -32.36 -15.75 -20.31
C SER A 368 -33.27 -15.35 -19.14
N GLY A 369 -33.80 -16.33 -18.40
CA GLY A 369 -34.65 -16.07 -17.23
C GLY A 369 -33.84 -15.89 -15.95
N ASP A 370 -34.45 -15.26 -14.93
CA ASP A 370 -33.81 -15.03 -13.64
C ASP A 370 -33.41 -16.32 -12.92
N VAL A 371 -32.38 -16.23 -12.08
CA VAL A 371 -31.90 -17.32 -11.24
C VAL A 371 -32.32 -17.07 -9.79
N THR A 372 -33.02 -18.02 -9.20
CA THR A 372 -33.24 -18.09 -7.75
C THR A 372 -32.29 -19.13 -7.17
N ASP A 373 -31.21 -18.68 -6.55
CA ASP A 373 -30.20 -19.52 -5.93
C ASP A 373 -30.41 -19.62 -4.41
N ASN A 374 -30.79 -20.80 -3.93
CA ASN A 374 -30.88 -21.11 -2.50
C ASN A 374 -29.77 -22.08 -2.04
N ALA A 375 -28.78 -22.38 -2.89
CA ALA A 375 -27.66 -23.27 -2.59
C ALA A 375 -26.34 -22.70 -3.13
N THR A 376 -25.76 -23.28 -4.17
CA THR A 376 -24.54 -22.75 -4.80
C THR A 376 -24.70 -22.67 -6.32
N LEU A 377 -24.50 -21.47 -6.86
CA LEU A 377 -24.33 -21.22 -8.29
C LEU A 377 -22.83 -21.03 -8.60
N GLU A 378 -22.23 -21.94 -9.36
CA GLU A 378 -20.85 -21.82 -9.83
C GLU A 378 -20.81 -21.37 -11.31
N LEU A 379 -20.25 -20.20 -11.56
CA LEU A 379 -20.04 -19.62 -12.88
C LEU A 379 -18.60 -19.91 -13.34
N ASN A 380 -18.41 -21.09 -13.92
CA ASN A 380 -17.14 -21.52 -14.53
C ASN A 380 -17.06 -21.05 -15.99
N THR A 381 -17.13 -19.74 -16.19
CA THR A 381 -17.16 -19.16 -17.53
C THR A 381 -16.60 -17.73 -17.60
N GLY A 382 -16.55 -17.17 -18.81
CA GLY A 382 -16.28 -15.76 -19.06
C GLY A 382 -17.25 -15.20 -20.10
N GLY A 383 -17.30 -13.87 -20.22
CA GLY A 383 -18.32 -13.15 -21.00
C GLY A 383 -19.19 -12.28 -20.09
N THR A 384 -20.39 -11.92 -20.56
CA THR A 384 -21.38 -11.16 -19.77
C THR A 384 -22.51 -12.10 -19.36
N PHE A 385 -22.87 -12.09 -18.08
CA PHE A 385 -23.99 -12.84 -17.53
C PHE A 385 -25.04 -11.85 -17.03
N ASP A 386 -26.13 -11.75 -17.80
CA ASP A 386 -27.16 -10.70 -17.65
C ASP A 386 -28.28 -11.08 -16.69
N ASN A 387 -28.45 -12.38 -16.38
CA ASN A 387 -29.57 -12.87 -15.57
C ASN A 387 -29.50 -12.28 -14.16
N ALA A 388 -30.64 -11.83 -13.63
CA ALA A 388 -30.73 -11.43 -12.23
C ALA A 388 -30.68 -12.67 -11.33
N ILE A 389 -29.92 -12.58 -10.24
CA ILE A 389 -29.70 -13.63 -9.26
C ILE A 389 -30.29 -13.18 -7.93
N SER A 390 -31.11 -14.03 -7.32
CA SER A 390 -31.76 -13.80 -6.02
C SER A 390 -31.64 -15.04 -5.13
N GLY A 391 -32.02 -14.93 -3.86
CA GLY A 391 -32.06 -16.06 -2.91
C GLY A 391 -30.91 -16.06 -1.89
N SER A 392 -30.83 -17.11 -1.08
CA SER A 392 -29.87 -17.19 0.03
C SER A 392 -28.54 -17.87 -0.32
N GLY A 393 -28.39 -18.35 -1.55
CA GLY A 393 -27.24 -19.12 -2.00
C GLY A 393 -25.97 -18.30 -2.26
N GLN A 394 -24.87 -19.01 -2.42
CA GLN A 394 -23.55 -18.45 -2.73
C GLN A 394 -23.29 -18.50 -4.25
N VAL A 395 -22.82 -17.38 -4.80
CA VAL A 395 -22.29 -17.33 -6.15
C VAL A 395 -20.79 -17.56 -6.14
N VAL A 396 -20.29 -18.51 -6.92
CA VAL A 396 -18.87 -18.85 -7.06
C VAL A 396 -18.39 -18.54 -8.47
N LYS A 397 -17.32 -17.76 -8.61
CA LYS A 397 -16.61 -17.54 -9.87
C LYS A 397 -15.31 -18.35 -9.87
N SER A 398 -15.27 -19.42 -10.66
CA SER A 398 -14.15 -20.39 -10.68
C SER A 398 -13.38 -20.50 -11.98
N GLY A 399 -13.89 -19.96 -13.09
CA GLY A 399 -13.17 -19.98 -14.38
C GLY A 399 -11.98 -19.02 -14.43
N ASP A 400 -11.00 -19.27 -15.29
CA ASP A 400 -9.81 -18.41 -15.46
C ASP A 400 -10.07 -17.10 -16.23
N LYS A 401 -11.19 -17.03 -16.96
CA LYS A 401 -11.57 -15.89 -17.80
C LYS A 401 -12.19 -14.74 -17.00
N THR A 402 -12.30 -13.60 -17.66
CA THR A 402 -13.09 -12.45 -17.19
C THR A 402 -14.60 -12.74 -17.37
N LEU A 403 -15.35 -12.64 -16.28
CA LEU A 403 -16.81 -12.68 -16.24
C LEU A 403 -17.34 -11.32 -15.80
N THR A 404 -18.28 -10.74 -16.54
CA THR A 404 -19.02 -9.55 -16.14
C THR A 404 -20.39 -9.96 -15.61
N LEU A 405 -20.70 -9.57 -14.37
CA LEU A 405 -22.06 -9.62 -13.84
C LEU A 405 -22.74 -8.27 -14.09
N SER A 406 -23.85 -8.31 -14.82
CA SER A 406 -24.63 -7.13 -15.23
C SER A 406 -26.06 -7.12 -14.71
N GLY A 407 -26.59 -8.27 -14.29
CA GLY A 407 -27.87 -8.33 -13.58
C GLY A 407 -27.86 -7.49 -12.29
N SER A 408 -29.01 -6.90 -11.94
CA SER A 408 -29.23 -6.33 -10.61
C SER A 408 -29.56 -7.49 -9.68
N ASN A 409 -28.64 -7.79 -8.77
CA ASN A 409 -28.68 -9.01 -7.98
C ASN A 409 -29.08 -8.71 -6.53
N THR A 410 -29.81 -9.65 -5.93
CA THR A 410 -30.36 -9.53 -4.55
C THR A 410 -30.02 -10.73 -3.66
N TYR A 411 -29.13 -11.60 -4.12
CA TYR A 411 -28.71 -12.76 -3.33
C TYR A 411 -27.91 -12.36 -2.09
N THR A 412 -28.03 -13.15 -1.03
CA THR A 412 -27.47 -12.80 0.30
C THR A 412 -26.36 -13.74 0.76
N GLY A 413 -26.11 -14.87 0.10
CA GLY A 413 -25.12 -15.86 0.54
C GLY A 413 -23.66 -15.50 0.24
N GLY A 414 -23.43 -14.37 -0.43
CA GLY A 414 -22.10 -13.84 -0.75
C GLY A 414 -21.52 -14.36 -2.06
N THR A 415 -20.37 -13.81 -2.42
CA THR A 415 -19.65 -14.13 -3.66
C THR A 415 -18.26 -14.68 -3.33
N LEU A 416 -17.89 -15.82 -3.89
CA LEU A 416 -16.52 -16.34 -3.86
C LEU A 416 -15.88 -16.18 -5.23
N ILE A 417 -14.76 -15.48 -5.32
CA ILE A 417 -13.94 -15.40 -6.54
C ILE A 417 -12.71 -16.26 -6.30
N SER A 418 -12.67 -17.44 -6.90
CA SER A 418 -11.54 -18.37 -6.74
C SER A 418 -10.50 -18.26 -7.85
N ASP A 419 -10.89 -17.82 -9.05
CA ASP A 419 -9.98 -17.62 -10.19
C ASP A 419 -10.49 -16.58 -11.21
N GLY A 420 -9.59 -16.10 -12.06
CA GLY A 420 -9.85 -15.12 -13.11
C GLY A 420 -10.27 -13.73 -12.59
N THR A 421 -11.02 -13.01 -13.42
CA THR A 421 -11.54 -11.66 -13.08
C THR A 421 -13.06 -11.69 -13.01
N LEU A 422 -13.63 -11.14 -11.94
CA LEU A 422 -15.06 -10.83 -11.84
C LEU A 422 -15.25 -9.32 -11.99
N VAL A 423 -15.97 -8.89 -13.02
CA VAL A 423 -16.33 -7.49 -13.25
C VAL A 423 -17.74 -7.25 -12.74
N ALA A 424 -17.89 -6.36 -11.75
CA ALA A 424 -19.18 -5.83 -11.33
C ALA A 424 -19.46 -4.54 -12.11
N SER A 425 -20.47 -4.57 -12.99
CA SER A 425 -20.83 -3.42 -13.84
C SER A 425 -21.78 -2.42 -13.17
N ASN A 426 -22.37 -2.80 -12.04
CA ASN A 426 -23.20 -1.95 -11.18
C ASN A 426 -22.97 -2.36 -9.69
N VAL A 427 -23.29 -1.49 -8.74
CA VAL A 427 -23.09 -1.78 -7.29
C VAL A 427 -23.96 -2.93 -6.76
N GLU A 428 -25.07 -3.24 -7.43
CA GLU A 428 -25.96 -4.34 -7.06
C GLU A 428 -25.54 -5.66 -7.72
N ALA A 429 -24.53 -5.66 -8.60
CA ALA A 429 -24.14 -6.83 -9.38
C ALA A 429 -23.63 -7.99 -8.51
N LEU A 430 -23.20 -7.73 -7.27
CA LEU A 430 -22.71 -8.76 -6.35
C LEU A 430 -23.68 -9.06 -5.19
N GLY A 431 -24.95 -8.65 -5.32
CA GLY A 431 -25.94 -8.85 -4.26
C GLY A 431 -25.57 -8.10 -2.98
N THR A 432 -26.07 -8.58 -1.83
CA THR A 432 -25.85 -7.92 -0.53
C THR A 432 -24.94 -8.72 0.40
N GLY A 433 -24.45 -9.88 -0.01
CA GLY A 433 -23.57 -10.72 0.79
C GLY A 433 -22.08 -10.34 0.64
N ASP A 434 -21.25 -10.76 1.58
CA ASP A 434 -19.81 -10.48 1.55
C ASP A 434 -19.12 -11.10 0.33
N VAL A 435 -18.00 -10.49 -0.10
CA VAL A 435 -17.15 -10.97 -1.18
C VAL A 435 -15.87 -11.57 -0.59
N THR A 436 -15.63 -12.85 -0.88
CA THR A 436 -14.32 -13.49 -0.67
C THR A 436 -13.58 -13.50 -2.00
N ASP A 437 -12.65 -12.56 -2.18
CA ASP A 437 -11.83 -12.45 -3.38
C ASP A 437 -10.45 -13.09 -3.17
N ASN A 438 -10.19 -14.17 -3.92
CA ASN A 438 -8.87 -14.81 -3.98
C ASN A 438 -8.18 -14.59 -5.35
N ALA A 439 -8.74 -13.79 -6.24
CA ALA A 439 -8.21 -13.51 -7.57
C ALA A 439 -8.29 -12.01 -7.91
N THR A 440 -9.17 -11.59 -8.82
CA THR A 440 -9.38 -10.17 -9.14
C THR A 440 -10.86 -9.81 -9.16
N LEU A 441 -11.23 -8.84 -8.33
CA LEU A 441 -12.51 -8.13 -8.38
C LEU A 441 -12.34 -6.79 -9.08
N GLU A 442 -12.97 -6.62 -10.24
CA GLU A 442 -13.03 -5.34 -10.94
C GLU A 442 -14.38 -4.65 -10.72
N LEU A 443 -14.35 -3.48 -10.09
CA LEU A 443 -15.50 -2.62 -9.84
C LEU A 443 -15.55 -1.55 -10.95
N ASN A 444 -16.22 -1.89 -12.05
CA ASN A 444 -16.52 -0.97 -13.14
C ASN A 444 -17.89 -0.31 -12.91
N THR A 445 -17.99 0.44 -11.81
CA THR A 445 -19.26 1.01 -11.36
C THR A 445 -19.08 2.32 -10.60
N SER A 446 -20.21 2.95 -10.26
CA SER A 446 -20.35 4.19 -9.51
C SER A 446 -21.37 4.01 -8.37
N GLY A 447 -21.34 4.93 -7.39
CA GLY A 447 -22.20 4.85 -6.20
C GLY A 447 -21.46 4.30 -4.98
N THR A 448 -22.17 3.63 -4.07
CA THR A 448 -21.62 3.06 -2.85
C THR A 448 -21.65 1.54 -2.92
N PHE A 449 -20.50 0.90 -2.67
CA PHE A 449 -20.36 -0.55 -2.60
C PHE A 449 -20.12 -0.94 -1.14
N ASP A 450 -21.16 -1.50 -0.51
CA ASP A 450 -21.24 -1.75 0.94
C ASP A 450 -20.71 -3.13 1.36
N ASN A 451 -20.58 -4.07 0.43
CA ASN A 451 -20.19 -5.44 0.74
C ASN A 451 -18.77 -5.48 1.32
N VAL A 452 -18.56 -6.31 2.36
CA VAL A 452 -17.22 -6.54 2.91
C VAL A 452 -16.43 -7.43 1.95
N ILE A 453 -15.23 -7.00 1.60
CA ILE A 453 -14.30 -7.71 0.73
C ILE A 453 -13.17 -8.29 1.59
N SER A 454 -12.93 -9.59 1.45
CA SER A 454 -11.87 -10.34 2.14
C SER A 454 -11.09 -11.22 1.17
N GLY A 455 -10.01 -11.86 1.63
CA GLY A 455 -9.24 -12.84 0.84
C GLY A 455 -7.88 -12.33 0.35
N SER A 456 -7.23 -13.09 -0.53
CA SER A 456 -5.89 -12.77 -1.04
C SER A 456 -5.88 -11.95 -2.33
N GLY A 457 -7.04 -11.72 -2.95
CA GLY A 457 -7.19 -11.10 -4.25
C GLY A 457 -7.00 -9.59 -4.28
N GLN A 458 -7.01 -9.05 -5.51
CA GLN A 458 -6.85 -7.65 -5.83
C GLN A 458 -8.20 -7.02 -6.20
N VAL A 459 -8.45 -5.81 -5.70
CA VAL A 459 -9.55 -4.95 -6.15
C VAL A 459 -9.07 -3.97 -7.21
N VAL A 460 -9.80 -3.85 -8.31
CA VAL A 460 -9.53 -2.89 -9.40
C VAL A 460 -10.73 -1.96 -9.56
N LYS A 461 -10.53 -0.65 -9.49
CA LYS A 461 -11.52 0.37 -9.86
C LYS A 461 -11.19 0.90 -11.25
N SER A 462 -12.01 0.59 -12.24
CA SER A 462 -11.78 0.94 -13.66
C SER A 462 -12.76 1.93 -14.27
N GLY A 463 -13.95 2.12 -13.69
CA GLY A 463 -14.96 3.06 -14.24
C GLY A 463 -14.55 4.53 -14.15
N ASP A 464 -15.10 5.40 -14.98
CA ASP A 464 -14.72 6.84 -15.01
C ASP A 464 -15.37 7.66 -13.87
N ASP A 465 -16.45 7.17 -13.30
CA ASP A 465 -17.22 7.86 -12.27
C ASP A 465 -16.67 7.59 -10.85
N ALA A 466 -17.20 8.32 -9.86
CA ALA A 466 -16.86 8.12 -8.46
C ALA A 466 -17.50 6.83 -7.89
N LEU A 467 -16.69 6.01 -7.21
CA LEU A 467 -17.11 4.85 -6.42
C LEU A 467 -16.72 5.05 -4.97
N THR A 468 -17.64 4.79 -4.04
CA THR A 468 -17.39 4.79 -2.60
C THR A 468 -17.30 3.36 -2.10
N LEU A 469 -16.18 2.99 -1.49
CA LEU A 469 -16.05 1.76 -0.71
C LEU A 469 -16.31 2.07 0.76
N SER A 470 -17.32 1.40 1.32
CA SER A 470 -17.79 1.61 2.70
C SER A 470 -17.64 0.38 3.59
N GLY A 471 -17.47 -0.82 3.01
CA GLY A 471 -17.19 -2.04 3.75
C GLY A 471 -15.87 -1.98 4.53
N SER A 472 -15.84 -2.59 5.72
CA SER A 472 -14.61 -2.77 6.51
C SER A 472 -13.79 -3.93 5.94
N ASN A 473 -12.95 -3.64 4.97
CA ASN A 473 -12.33 -4.65 4.11
C ASN A 473 -11.04 -5.24 4.70
N THR A 474 -10.74 -6.50 4.35
CA THR A 474 -9.55 -7.25 4.85
C THR A 474 -8.75 -7.94 3.75
N TYR A 475 -9.05 -7.67 2.47
CA TYR A 475 -8.32 -8.23 1.35
C TYR A 475 -6.85 -7.73 1.32
N ARG A 476 -5.97 -8.59 0.80
CA ARG A 476 -4.51 -8.40 0.90
C ARG A 476 -3.79 -8.15 -0.42
N GLY A 477 -4.42 -8.39 -1.58
CA GLY A 477 -3.79 -8.25 -2.89
C GLY A 477 -3.64 -6.81 -3.40
N GLY A 478 -4.14 -5.83 -2.64
CA GLY A 478 -4.03 -4.41 -2.96
C GLY A 478 -5.19 -3.88 -3.79
N THR A 479 -5.16 -2.56 -4.00
CA THR A 479 -6.19 -1.83 -4.76
C THR A 479 -5.54 -1.11 -5.93
N THR A 480 -6.06 -1.30 -7.15
CA THR A 480 -5.64 -0.51 -8.33
C THR A 480 -6.76 0.44 -8.73
N ILE A 481 -6.46 1.73 -8.86
CA ILE A 481 -7.39 2.75 -9.35
C ILE A 481 -6.93 3.17 -10.74
N SER A 482 -7.62 2.69 -11.77
CA SER A 482 -7.28 2.97 -13.17
C SER A 482 -8.08 4.12 -13.76
N GLY A 483 -9.21 4.48 -13.15
CA GLY A 483 -10.12 5.53 -13.63
C GLY A 483 -11.03 6.11 -12.55
N GLY A 484 -11.49 7.33 -12.78
CA GLY A 484 -12.42 8.06 -11.91
C GLY A 484 -11.88 8.36 -10.51
N THR A 485 -12.78 8.44 -9.54
CA THR A 485 -12.45 8.67 -8.13
C THR A 485 -12.83 7.44 -7.30
N LEU A 486 -11.91 6.95 -6.47
CA LEU A 486 -12.22 6.00 -5.41
C LEU A 486 -12.31 6.73 -4.07
N VAL A 487 -13.49 6.72 -3.44
CA VAL A 487 -13.73 7.31 -2.12
C VAL A 487 -13.68 6.21 -1.07
N ALA A 488 -12.86 6.37 -0.05
CA ALA A 488 -12.80 5.47 1.10
C ALA A 488 -13.47 6.13 2.31
N THR A 489 -14.45 5.45 2.94
CA THR A 489 -15.16 6.01 4.11
C THR A 489 -14.46 5.74 5.45
N SER A 490 -13.57 4.74 5.50
CA SER A 490 -12.68 4.45 6.63
C SER A 490 -11.29 4.05 6.14
N VAL A 491 -10.33 3.98 7.05
CA VAL A 491 -8.97 3.49 6.72
C VAL A 491 -8.96 2.00 6.37
N GLU A 492 -9.92 1.20 6.85
CA GLU A 492 -10.05 -0.22 6.46
C GLU A 492 -10.77 -0.43 5.12
N ALA A 493 -11.38 0.60 4.54
CA ALA A 493 -12.15 0.45 3.31
C ALA A 493 -11.32 -0.02 2.10
N LEU A 494 -9.99 0.09 2.16
CA LEU A 494 -9.08 -0.36 1.08
C LEU A 494 -8.30 -1.64 1.43
N GLY A 495 -8.71 -2.37 2.47
CA GLY A 495 -8.02 -3.57 2.92
C GLY A 495 -6.63 -3.27 3.47
N THR A 496 -5.74 -4.27 3.46
CA THR A 496 -4.38 -4.15 4.01
C THR A 496 -3.28 -4.20 2.94
N GLY A 497 -3.66 -4.22 1.66
CA GLY A 497 -2.71 -4.23 0.54
C GLY A 497 -2.42 -2.82 0.04
N ASP A 498 -1.27 -2.66 -0.63
CA ASP A 498 -0.87 -1.38 -1.21
C ASP A 498 -1.87 -0.87 -2.26
N VAL A 499 -1.92 0.43 -2.45
CA VAL A 499 -2.76 1.11 -3.43
C VAL A 499 -1.90 1.59 -4.60
N THR A 500 -2.27 1.20 -5.81
CA THR A 500 -1.75 1.79 -7.05
C THR A 500 -2.79 2.76 -7.58
N ASP A 501 -2.62 4.05 -7.31
CA ASP A 501 -3.51 5.11 -7.76
C ASP A 501 -2.99 5.73 -9.08
N ASN A 502 -3.73 5.56 -10.17
CA ASN A 502 -3.48 6.22 -11.45
C ASN A 502 -4.59 7.23 -11.82
N ALA A 503 -5.47 7.57 -10.88
CA ALA A 503 -6.55 8.53 -11.08
C ALA A 503 -6.72 9.43 -9.85
N THR A 504 -7.77 9.25 -9.04
CA THR A 504 -7.95 9.99 -7.80
C THR A 504 -8.38 9.07 -6.66
N LEU A 505 -7.61 9.08 -5.59
CA LEU A 505 -7.95 8.45 -4.32
C LEU A 505 -8.42 9.50 -3.31
N ALA A 506 -9.69 9.46 -2.91
CA ALA A 506 -10.26 10.35 -1.90
C ALA A 506 -10.38 9.64 -0.54
N LEU A 507 -9.52 10.02 0.41
CA LEU A 507 -9.52 9.53 1.78
C LEU A 507 -10.31 10.49 2.67
N ASN A 508 -11.63 10.39 2.63
CA ASN A 508 -12.55 11.30 3.32
C ASN A 508 -12.88 10.82 4.74
N THR A 509 -11.86 10.35 5.46
CA THR A 509 -12.02 9.73 6.78
C THR A 509 -10.96 10.24 7.77
N GLY A 510 -11.04 9.76 9.01
CA GLY A 510 -10.01 9.92 10.03
C GLY A 510 -9.35 8.59 10.40
N GLY A 511 -8.24 8.65 11.13
CA GLY A 511 -7.46 7.48 11.54
C GLY A 511 -6.09 7.40 10.88
N ASP A 512 -5.41 6.26 11.05
CA ASP A 512 -4.08 6.01 10.50
C ASP A 512 -4.19 5.10 9.27
N PHE A 513 -3.83 5.65 8.11
CA PHE A 513 -3.79 4.92 6.84
C PHE A 513 -2.35 4.45 6.57
N ILE A 514 -2.15 3.16 6.76
CA ILE A 514 -0.81 2.52 6.77
C ILE A 514 -0.37 1.99 5.41
N ASN A 515 -1.30 1.79 4.46
CA ASN A 515 -0.97 1.17 3.18
C ASN A 515 -0.11 2.11 2.33
N ASN A 516 0.84 1.57 1.57
CA ASN A 516 1.61 2.41 0.65
C ASN A 516 0.75 2.76 -0.56
N ILE A 517 0.86 4.01 -1.00
CA ILE A 517 0.19 4.56 -2.18
C ILE A 517 1.28 4.87 -3.21
N GLY A 518 1.17 4.26 -4.39
CA GLY A 518 2.01 4.54 -5.55
C GLY A 518 1.18 4.92 -6.78
N GLY A 519 1.85 5.18 -7.90
CA GLY A 519 1.20 5.48 -9.19
C GLY A 519 1.23 6.95 -9.58
N THR A 520 0.42 7.33 -10.56
CA THR A 520 0.42 8.66 -11.17
C THR A 520 -0.75 9.55 -10.74
N GLY A 521 -1.65 9.01 -9.93
CA GLY A 521 -2.87 9.65 -9.44
C GLY A 521 -2.63 10.62 -8.29
N ARG A 522 -3.72 11.26 -7.89
CA ARG A 522 -3.78 12.31 -6.87
C ARG A 522 -4.54 11.84 -5.64
N VAL A 523 -4.01 12.14 -4.47
CA VAL A 523 -4.71 11.88 -3.19
C VAL A 523 -5.50 13.12 -2.76
N GLU A 524 -6.76 12.94 -2.40
CA GLU A 524 -7.65 14.00 -1.88
C GLU A 524 -8.09 13.70 -0.45
N LYS A 525 -8.06 14.72 0.41
CA LYS A 525 -8.57 14.70 1.78
C LYS A 525 -9.59 15.82 1.96
N SER A 526 -10.87 15.47 2.11
CA SER A 526 -11.96 16.45 2.29
C SER A 526 -12.85 16.24 3.52
N GLY A 527 -12.64 15.19 4.31
CA GLY A 527 -13.36 15.00 5.58
C GLY A 527 -12.84 15.90 6.71
N ASP A 528 -13.66 16.22 7.71
CA ASP A 528 -13.28 17.17 8.78
C ASP A 528 -12.35 16.57 9.86
N GLN A 529 -12.17 15.25 9.86
CA GLN A 529 -11.35 14.53 10.85
C GLN A 529 -9.85 14.60 10.53
N THR A 530 -9.02 14.23 11.49
CA THR A 530 -7.57 14.04 11.30
C THR A 530 -7.29 12.70 10.62
N LEU A 531 -6.62 12.73 9.47
CA LEU A 531 -6.09 11.55 8.78
C LEU A 531 -4.57 11.55 8.89
N THR A 532 -3.98 10.46 9.36
CA THR A 532 -2.54 10.24 9.31
C THR A 532 -2.20 9.35 8.13
N LEU A 533 -1.27 9.79 7.28
CA LEU A 533 -0.63 8.94 6.28
C LEU A 533 0.73 8.51 6.83
N SER A 534 0.87 7.20 7.05
CA SER A 534 2.10 6.60 7.60
C SER A 534 2.85 5.71 6.62
N GLY A 535 2.20 5.31 5.52
CA GLY A 535 2.84 4.59 4.41
C GLY A 535 4.01 5.37 3.79
N ALA A 536 4.97 4.63 3.22
CA ALA A 536 6.07 5.20 2.44
C ALA A 536 5.58 5.37 0.99
N ASN A 537 4.95 6.52 0.72
CA ASN A 537 4.21 6.73 -0.50
C ASN A 537 5.11 7.20 -1.65
N SER A 538 4.73 6.86 -2.88
CA SER A 538 5.50 7.14 -4.11
C SER A 538 4.65 7.71 -5.26
N TYR A 539 3.38 8.07 -4.98
CA TYR A 539 2.51 8.69 -5.97
C TYR A 539 3.04 10.07 -6.42
N THR A 540 2.72 10.46 -7.65
CA THR A 540 3.27 11.67 -8.28
C THR A 540 2.22 12.74 -8.63
N GLY A 541 0.91 12.43 -8.58
CA GLY A 541 -0.15 13.37 -8.98
C GLY A 541 -0.49 14.43 -7.93
N GLY A 542 0.20 14.44 -6.79
CA GLY A 542 0.06 15.43 -5.73
C GLY A 542 -1.02 15.12 -4.69
N THR A 543 -1.17 16.02 -3.73
CA THR A 543 -2.10 15.89 -2.61
C THR A 543 -2.97 17.14 -2.52
N LEU A 544 -4.29 16.99 -2.44
CA LEU A 544 -5.23 18.08 -2.19
C LEU A 544 -5.87 17.91 -0.81
N ILE A 545 -5.70 18.91 0.06
CA ILE A 545 -6.34 18.99 1.38
C ILE A 545 -7.39 20.09 1.30
N SER A 546 -8.66 19.71 1.46
CA SER A 546 -9.80 20.63 1.38
C SER A 546 -10.49 20.87 2.73
N SER A 547 -10.38 19.94 3.68
CA SER A 547 -10.90 20.08 5.05
C SER A 547 -10.15 19.17 6.04
N GLY A 548 -10.32 19.46 7.33
CA GLY A 548 -9.69 18.74 8.44
C GLY A 548 -8.17 18.85 8.46
N THR A 549 -7.53 17.91 9.15
CA THR A 549 -6.06 17.82 9.25
C THR A 549 -5.55 16.61 8.48
N LEU A 550 -4.49 16.78 7.69
CA LEU A 550 -3.69 15.69 7.14
C LEU A 550 -2.34 15.66 7.86
N VAL A 551 -2.03 14.55 8.52
CA VAL A 551 -0.75 14.33 9.20
C VAL A 551 0.14 13.47 8.34
N ALA A 552 1.32 13.97 7.99
CA ALA A 552 2.39 13.22 7.35
C ALA A 552 3.38 12.74 8.42
N SER A 553 3.40 11.43 8.70
CA SER A 553 4.26 10.88 9.77
C SER A 553 5.69 10.56 9.33
N ASN A 554 5.99 10.75 8.04
CA ASN A 554 7.32 10.63 7.45
C ASN A 554 7.43 11.52 6.21
N VAL A 555 8.64 11.88 5.77
CA VAL A 555 8.84 12.80 4.61
C VAL A 555 8.30 12.29 3.28
N ASN A 556 8.14 10.96 3.11
CA ASN A 556 7.58 10.36 1.90
C ASN A 556 6.09 10.07 2.03
N ALA A 557 5.44 10.43 3.14
CA ALA A 557 4.02 10.15 3.35
C ALA A 557 3.12 10.84 2.32
N LEU A 558 3.58 11.92 1.68
CA LEU A 558 2.83 12.65 0.66
C LEU A 558 3.32 12.39 -0.78
N GLY A 559 4.11 11.33 -1.00
CA GLY A 559 4.69 11.05 -2.31
C GLY A 559 5.60 12.18 -2.80
N SER A 560 5.70 12.36 -4.12
CA SER A 560 6.61 13.35 -4.73
C SER A 560 5.89 14.49 -5.47
N GLY A 561 4.56 14.48 -5.51
CA GLY A 561 3.77 15.54 -6.14
C GLY A 561 3.50 16.71 -5.20
N ASP A 562 3.17 17.87 -5.76
CA ASP A 562 2.90 19.08 -4.99
C ASP A 562 1.68 18.92 -4.07
N VAL A 563 1.66 19.68 -2.98
CA VAL A 563 0.57 19.74 -2.01
C VAL A 563 -0.21 21.03 -2.18
N THR A 564 -1.52 20.91 -2.45
CA THR A 564 -2.48 22.02 -2.34
C THR A 564 -3.18 21.90 -1.00
N ASP A 565 -2.77 22.70 -0.03
CA ASP A 565 -3.36 22.75 1.31
C ASP A 565 -4.32 23.94 1.45
N ASN A 566 -5.60 23.64 1.65
CA ASN A 566 -6.63 24.62 1.97
C ASN A 566 -7.20 24.44 3.39
N ALA A 567 -6.60 23.59 4.22
CA ALA A 567 -7.02 23.35 5.60
C ALA A 567 -5.82 23.31 6.55
N VAL A 568 -5.45 22.14 7.08
CA VAL A 568 -4.24 21.96 7.92
C VAL A 568 -3.41 20.80 7.41
N LEU A 569 -2.14 21.07 7.10
CA LEU A 569 -1.11 20.08 6.86
C LEU A 569 -0.17 19.99 8.07
N GLU A 570 -0.21 18.89 8.82
CA GLU A 570 0.71 18.62 9.92
C GLU A 570 1.86 17.72 9.45
N LEU A 571 3.09 18.23 9.50
CA LEU A 571 4.33 17.53 9.18
C LEU A 571 4.96 17.02 10.49
N ASN A 572 4.47 15.87 10.97
CA ASN A 572 4.99 15.18 12.14
C ASN A 572 6.15 14.25 11.75
N THR A 573 7.24 14.84 11.25
CA THR A 573 8.40 14.11 10.75
C THR A 573 9.69 14.93 10.86
N GLY A 574 10.83 14.24 10.83
CA GLY A 574 12.14 14.83 10.53
C GLY A 574 12.64 14.43 9.14
N GLY A 575 13.70 15.07 8.65
CA GLY A 575 14.27 14.84 7.31
C GLY A 575 14.03 16.03 6.38
N THR A 576 14.15 15.81 5.06
CA THR A 576 13.90 16.84 4.04
C THR A 576 12.57 16.60 3.35
N PHE A 577 11.72 17.62 3.29
CA PHE A 577 10.44 17.61 2.59
C PHE A 577 10.51 18.53 1.38
N ASP A 578 10.57 17.91 0.19
CA ASP A 578 10.87 18.57 -1.09
C ASP A 578 9.61 19.10 -1.81
N ASN A 579 8.42 18.63 -1.47
CA ASN A 579 7.19 18.95 -2.19
C ASN A 579 6.86 20.44 -2.03
N ALA A 580 6.43 21.09 -3.13
CA ALA A 580 5.92 22.46 -3.05
C ALA A 580 4.53 22.47 -2.43
N ILE A 581 4.30 23.38 -1.49
CA ILE A 581 3.05 23.56 -0.75
C ILE A 581 2.41 24.88 -1.20
N SER A 582 1.13 24.84 -1.56
CA SER A 582 0.34 25.99 -2.01
C SER A 582 -1.03 26.00 -1.32
N GLY A 583 -1.80 27.10 -1.45
CA GLY A 583 -3.19 27.19 -0.97
C GLY A 583 -3.38 28.09 0.25
N SER A 584 -4.57 28.02 0.86
CA SER A 584 -4.96 28.88 1.98
C SER A 584 -4.79 28.25 3.36
N GLY A 585 -4.33 27.00 3.43
CA GLY A 585 -4.20 26.24 4.66
C GLY A 585 -2.97 26.59 5.48
N GLN A 586 -2.96 26.09 6.72
CA GLN A 586 -1.90 26.22 7.69
C GLN A 586 -0.97 25.00 7.63
N VAL A 587 0.35 25.25 7.57
CA VAL A 587 1.36 24.21 7.73
C VAL A 587 1.79 24.15 9.20
N GLU A 588 1.67 22.99 9.83
CA GLU A 588 2.15 22.74 11.18
C GLU A 588 3.38 21.82 11.16
N LYS A 589 4.47 22.23 11.82
CA LYS A 589 5.58 21.34 12.17
C LYS A 589 5.38 20.87 13.62
N SER A 590 5.23 19.57 13.79
CA SER A 590 5.13 18.89 15.09
C SER A 590 6.18 17.78 15.22
N GLY A 591 6.27 17.15 16.40
CA GLY A 591 7.27 16.13 16.72
C GLY A 591 8.67 16.71 16.99
N ASP A 592 9.52 15.93 17.68
CA ASP A 592 10.83 16.38 18.19
C ASP A 592 11.93 16.52 17.11
N GLY A 593 11.72 15.92 15.93
CA GLY A 593 12.70 15.89 14.85
C GLY A 593 12.96 17.24 14.17
N THR A 594 14.10 17.32 13.47
CA THR A 594 14.44 18.41 12.55
C THR A 594 13.85 18.16 11.17
N LEU A 595 12.94 19.03 10.73
CA LEU A 595 12.37 19.04 9.38
C LEU A 595 13.02 20.15 8.55
N THR A 596 13.56 19.81 7.39
CA THR A 596 14.01 20.76 6.38
C THR A 596 12.93 20.92 5.31
N LEU A 597 12.35 22.10 5.18
CA LEU A 597 11.53 22.47 4.02
C LEU A 597 12.45 22.98 2.91
N SER A 598 12.41 22.31 1.75
CA SER A 598 13.23 22.61 0.58
C SER A 598 12.41 22.96 -0.66
N GLY A 599 11.12 22.65 -0.71
CA GLY A 599 10.21 23.09 -1.76
C GLY A 599 10.02 24.61 -1.81
N SER A 600 9.73 25.16 -2.99
CA SER A 600 9.30 26.56 -3.15
C SER A 600 7.81 26.67 -2.84
N ASN A 601 7.47 27.34 -1.75
CA ASN A 601 6.15 27.33 -1.15
C ASN A 601 5.39 28.65 -1.40
N THR A 602 4.07 28.55 -1.59
CA THR A 602 3.17 29.69 -1.87
C THR A 602 1.91 29.71 -1.00
N TYR A 603 1.85 28.86 0.03
CA TYR A 603 0.71 28.84 0.94
C TYR A 603 0.59 30.14 1.76
N THR A 604 -0.64 30.45 2.18
CA THR A 604 -1.00 31.75 2.78
C THR A 604 -1.57 31.64 4.20
N GLY A 605 -1.94 30.45 4.68
CA GLY A 605 -2.59 30.28 5.99
C GLY A 605 -1.64 30.32 7.19
N GLY A 606 -0.33 30.40 6.97
CA GLY A 606 0.70 30.53 8.01
C GLY A 606 1.41 29.22 8.35
N THR A 607 2.43 29.33 9.21
CA THR A 607 3.28 28.24 9.67
C THR A 607 3.24 28.19 11.21
N LEU A 608 2.77 27.08 11.77
CA LEU A 608 2.87 26.80 13.21
C LEU A 608 4.03 25.84 13.45
N ILE A 609 4.89 26.14 14.41
CA ILE A 609 5.95 25.24 14.86
C ILE A 609 5.64 24.89 16.30
N SER A 610 4.98 23.76 16.52
CA SER A 610 4.54 23.30 17.84
C SER A 610 5.63 22.53 18.57
N ASP A 611 6.52 21.83 17.86
CA ASP A 611 7.65 21.08 18.44
C ASP A 611 8.81 20.85 17.43
N GLY A 612 9.98 20.51 17.96
CA GLY A 612 11.19 20.19 17.19
C GLY A 612 11.81 21.40 16.49
N THR A 613 12.48 21.16 15.37
CA THR A 613 13.13 22.22 14.57
C THR A 613 12.60 22.25 13.15
N LEU A 614 12.22 23.42 12.66
CA LEU A 614 11.94 23.69 11.25
C LEU A 614 13.12 24.44 10.62
N VAL A 615 13.72 23.86 9.59
CA VAL A 615 14.79 24.47 8.79
C VAL A 615 14.23 24.89 7.44
N ALA A 616 14.33 26.18 7.12
CA ALA A 616 14.00 26.71 5.81
C ALA A 616 15.29 26.77 4.98
N SER A 617 15.45 25.88 3.99
CA SER A 617 16.72 25.72 3.26
C SER A 617 16.87 26.60 2.03
N ASN A 618 15.84 27.37 1.68
CA ASN A 618 15.84 28.39 0.64
C ASN A 618 14.85 29.51 1.01
N VAL A 619 14.96 30.69 0.39
CA VAL A 619 14.15 31.87 0.77
C VAL A 619 12.65 31.75 0.47
N GLU A 620 12.25 30.80 -0.37
CA GLU A 620 10.86 30.46 -0.70
C GLU A 620 10.37 29.22 0.09
N ALA A 621 11.16 28.67 1.02
CA ALA A 621 10.79 27.47 1.77
C ALA A 621 9.64 27.68 2.77
N LEU A 622 9.27 28.92 3.08
CA LEU A 622 8.16 29.25 3.94
C LEU A 622 7.04 29.95 3.15
N GLY A 623 5.82 29.87 3.66
CA GLY A 623 4.68 30.59 3.08
C GLY A 623 4.67 32.08 3.41
N SER A 624 3.67 32.78 2.90
CA SER A 624 3.52 34.24 3.10
C SER A 624 2.67 34.63 4.31
N GLY A 625 2.10 33.66 5.01
CA GLY A 625 1.30 33.88 6.22
C GLY A 625 2.15 34.13 7.47
N ASP A 626 1.47 34.18 8.62
CA ASP A 626 2.10 34.35 9.93
C ASP A 626 2.91 33.11 10.34
N ILE A 627 3.99 33.31 11.08
CA ILE A 627 4.80 32.25 11.69
C ILE A 627 4.66 32.33 13.20
N ASP A 628 4.05 31.30 13.78
CA ASP A 628 3.92 31.12 15.22
C ASP A 628 4.91 30.03 15.68
N ASN A 629 6.00 30.45 16.30
CA ASN A 629 7.10 29.56 16.69
C ASN A 629 7.10 29.30 18.20
N TYR A 630 6.64 28.10 18.61
CA TYR A 630 6.71 27.60 19.99
C TYR A 630 7.95 26.72 20.26
N ALA A 631 8.77 26.43 19.24
CA ALA A 631 9.93 25.57 19.36
C ALA A 631 11.16 26.19 18.67
N SER A 632 11.65 25.63 17.57
CA SER A 632 12.85 26.12 16.89
C SER A 632 12.61 26.35 15.40
N LEU A 633 12.90 27.57 14.94
CA LEU A 633 12.93 27.96 13.53
C LEU A 633 14.36 28.30 13.12
N GLN A 634 14.86 27.74 12.02
CA GLN A 634 16.15 28.04 11.45
C GLN A 634 16.00 28.53 10.00
N LEU A 635 16.32 29.81 9.77
CA LEU A 635 16.43 30.38 8.44
C LEU A 635 17.86 30.15 7.94
N ASN A 636 18.03 29.18 7.03
CA ASN A 636 19.35 28.67 6.65
C ASN A 636 19.55 28.72 5.13
N ALA A 637 19.46 29.93 4.57
CA ALA A 637 19.73 30.16 3.16
C ALA A 637 20.22 31.59 2.91
N SER A 638 21.20 31.76 2.04
CA SER A 638 21.63 33.09 1.64
C SER A 638 20.49 33.85 0.93
N GLY A 639 20.16 35.05 1.42
CA GLY A 639 19.08 35.88 0.90
C GLY A 639 18.06 36.28 1.96
N GLN A 640 17.00 36.97 1.53
CA GLN A 640 15.96 37.50 2.42
C GLN A 640 14.72 36.59 2.41
N PHE A 641 14.34 36.10 3.58
CA PHE A 641 13.07 35.44 3.85
C PHE A 641 11.98 36.51 4.07
N VAL A 642 10.82 36.33 3.45
CA VAL A 642 9.69 37.28 3.55
C VAL A 642 8.48 36.58 4.17
N THR A 643 7.95 37.12 5.25
CA THR A 643 6.79 36.58 6.00
C THR A 643 5.84 37.70 6.44
N ALA A 644 4.60 37.37 6.82
CA ALA A 644 3.67 38.35 7.36
C ALA A 644 4.07 38.76 8.79
N ASN A 645 3.81 37.97 9.81
CA ASN A 645 4.30 38.23 11.16
C ASN A 645 5.14 37.05 11.65
N LEU A 646 6.16 37.31 12.46
CA LEU A 646 6.92 36.26 13.15
C LEU A 646 6.83 36.48 14.66
N THR A 647 6.22 35.52 15.35
CA THR A 647 6.19 35.48 16.81
C THR A 647 7.06 34.31 17.30
N THR A 648 8.08 34.61 18.10
CA THR A 648 8.86 33.61 18.82
C THR A 648 8.39 33.61 20.26
N HIS A 649 7.73 32.52 20.67
CA HIS A 649 7.12 32.38 21.99
C HIS A 649 8.15 32.11 23.10
N ASP A 650 7.68 32.13 24.34
CA ASP A 650 8.46 31.79 25.54
C ASP A 650 9.25 30.48 25.38
N ASN A 651 10.56 30.53 25.62
CA ASN A 651 11.53 29.44 25.43
C ASN A 651 11.72 28.92 23.99
N ALA A 652 11.08 29.53 23.00
CA ALA A 652 11.30 29.21 21.60
C ALA A 652 12.53 29.96 21.04
N THR A 653 13.11 29.42 19.98
CA THR A 653 14.28 30.00 19.30
C THR A 653 13.99 30.26 17.83
N THR A 654 14.31 31.45 17.36
CA THR A 654 14.44 31.76 15.93
C THR A 654 15.92 32.01 15.65
N ALA A 655 16.52 31.20 14.78
CA ALA A 655 17.89 31.35 14.33
C ALA A 655 17.93 31.86 12.89
N ILE A 656 18.70 32.93 12.66
CA ILE A 656 19.01 33.48 11.34
C ILE A 656 20.46 33.12 11.01
N GLY A 657 20.61 32.19 10.07
CA GLY A 657 21.90 31.64 9.67
C GLY A 657 22.75 32.61 8.86
N ALA A 658 24.01 32.23 8.64
CA ALA A 658 24.98 33.05 7.91
C ALA A 658 24.46 33.47 6.52
N GLY A 659 24.49 34.77 6.22
CA GLY A 659 24.02 35.33 4.95
C GLY A 659 22.50 35.33 4.75
N SER A 660 21.72 34.90 5.76
CA SER A 660 20.26 34.99 5.76
C SER A 660 19.80 36.34 6.31
N ALA A 661 18.68 36.85 5.81
CA ALA A 661 18.01 38.04 6.31
C ALA A 661 16.49 37.78 6.41
N LEU A 662 15.80 38.55 7.25
CA LEU A 662 14.36 38.45 7.47
C LEU A 662 13.66 39.78 7.12
N ARG A 663 12.56 39.72 6.39
CA ARG A 663 11.56 40.78 6.25
C ARG A 663 10.24 40.28 6.81
N ALA A 664 9.71 40.94 7.83
CA ALA A 664 8.39 40.66 8.40
C ALA A 664 7.58 41.96 8.50
N ASN A 665 6.25 41.92 8.57
CA ASN A 665 5.46 43.07 9.00
C ASN A 665 5.68 43.32 10.49
N THR A 666 5.57 42.28 11.33
CA THR A 666 5.85 42.38 12.76
C THR A 666 6.81 41.29 13.20
N LEU A 667 7.89 41.67 13.90
CA LEU A 667 8.72 40.76 14.69
C LEU A 667 8.31 40.85 16.15
N THR A 668 7.89 39.74 16.76
CA THR A 668 7.61 39.67 18.21
C THR A 668 8.51 38.63 18.85
N GLN A 669 9.30 39.06 19.83
CA GLN A 669 10.08 38.20 20.72
C GLN A 669 9.44 38.25 22.10
N GLU A 670 8.82 37.16 22.54
CA GLU A 670 8.25 37.09 23.89
C GLU A 670 9.34 37.05 24.97
N ALA A 671 8.94 37.13 26.25
CA ALA A 671 9.87 36.91 27.35
C ALA A 671 10.54 35.53 27.21
N ASN A 672 11.81 35.43 27.57
CA ASN A 672 12.63 34.19 27.49
C ASN A 672 12.71 33.51 26.11
N SER A 673 12.20 34.09 25.03
CA SER A 673 12.49 33.63 23.66
C SER A 673 13.97 33.89 23.33
N THR A 674 14.48 33.29 22.25
CA THR A 674 15.82 33.59 21.74
C THR A 674 15.77 33.94 20.25
N LEU A 675 16.29 35.12 19.89
CA LEU A 675 16.66 35.45 18.53
C LEU A 675 18.16 35.21 18.38
N ALA A 676 18.54 34.11 17.72
CA ALA A 676 19.92 33.80 17.42
C ALA A 676 20.29 34.32 16.03
N VAL A 677 21.36 35.09 15.90
CA VAL A 677 21.81 35.64 14.61
C VAL A 677 23.29 35.35 14.40
N HIS A 678 23.60 34.83 13.21
CA HIS A 678 24.98 34.63 12.78
C HIS A 678 25.43 35.78 11.87
N LEU A 679 26.36 36.59 12.35
CA LEU A 679 26.96 37.67 11.58
C LEU A 679 28.17 37.15 10.78
N ILE A 680 28.40 37.73 9.61
CA ILE A 680 29.60 37.48 8.79
C ILE A 680 30.29 38.81 8.45
N ASP A 681 31.57 38.75 8.06
CA ASP A 681 32.40 39.94 7.77
C ASP A 681 31.88 40.85 6.64
N SER A 682 30.83 40.43 5.91
CA SER A 682 30.27 41.12 4.74
C SER A 682 28.85 41.67 4.96
N ASN A 683 28.34 41.63 6.19
CA ASN A 683 27.04 42.21 6.52
C ASN A 683 27.03 43.72 6.20
N SER A 684 26.25 44.14 5.19
CA SER A 684 26.20 45.53 4.71
C SER A 684 24.85 46.23 4.94
N GLY A 685 23.88 45.55 5.53
CA GLY A 685 22.58 46.08 5.94
C GLY A 685 22.00 45.28 7.11
N ALA A 686 20.80 45.66 7.58
CA ALA A 686 20.13 44.98 8.68
C ALA A 686 19.82 43.52 8.36
N ILE A 687 20.04 42.62 9.33
CA ILE A 687 19.65 41.21 9.22
C ILE A 687 18.15 41.07 9.29
N VAL A 688 17.50 41.86 10.15
CA VAL A 688 16.04 41.87 10.27
C VAL A 688 15.51 43.22 9.86
N THR A 689 14.52 43.20 8.97
CA THR A 689 13.76 44.37 8.56
C THR A 689 12.29 44.13 8.90
N ALA A 690 11.61 45.09 9.52
CA ALA A 690 10.18 44.93 9.80
C ALA A 690 9.37 46.23 9.78
N ASP A 691 8.05 46.16 9.74
CA ASP A 691 7.24 47.38 9.94
C ASP A 691 7.23 47.76 11.43
N HIS A 692 7.18 46.74 12.31
CA HIS A 692 7.18 46.87 13.77
C HIS A 692 8.03 45.77 14.42
N ALA A 693 8.66 46.07 15.55
CA ALA A 693 9.33 45.08 16.39
C ALA A 693 8.95 45.24 17.87
N ASN A 694 8.63 44.13 18.53
CA ASN A 694 8.45 44.04 19.97
C ASN A 694 9.55 43.12 20.52
N LEU A 695 10.47 43.66 21.31
CA LEU A 695 11.66 42.95 21.77
C LEU A 695 11.51 42.56 23.25
N GLY A 696 11.78 41.28 23.52
CA GLY A 696 11.57 40.64 24.82
C GLY A 696 12.80 39.85 25.25
N GLY A 697 12.87 38.54 24.96
CA GLY A 697 13.84 37.59 25.52
C GLY A 697 15.33 37.88 25.29
N THR A 698 16.03 36.94 24.65
CA THR A 698 17.48 36.96 24.47
C THR A 698 17.83 37.22 23.01
N LEU A 699 18.73 38.17 22.77
CA LEU A 699 19.45 38.27 21.51
C LEU A 699 20.77 37.53 21.63
N ASP A 700 20.98 36.48 20.83
CA ASP A 700 22.22 35.72 20.79
C ASP A 700 22.97 35.95 19.48
N ILE A 701 24.14 36.57 19.54
CA ILE A 701 24.97 36.89 18.38
C ILE A 701 26.14 35.92 18.28
N THR A 702 26.36 35.39 17.09
CA THR A 702 27.54 34.59 16.76
C THR A 702 28.25 35.16 15.53
N GLY A 703 29.49 34.73 15.27
CA GLY A 703 30.22 35.08 14.05
C GLY A 703 31.04 36.38 14.10
N ILE A 704 31.02 37.14 15.19
CA ILE A 704 31.80 38.39 15.32
C ILE A 704 33.30 38.21 15.65
N GLY A 705 33.82 36.98 15.64
CA GLY A 705 35.23 36.68 15.92
C GLY A 705 35.67 36.92 17.38
N ASN A 706 36.88 36.47 17.74
CA ASN A 706 37.43 36.60 19.10
C ASN A 706 38.16 37.93 19.28
N VAL A 707 37.60 38.86 20.05
CA VAL A 707 38.20 40.16 20.39
C VAL A 707 39.31 40.09 21.46
N ALA A 708 39.72 38.92 21.92
CA ALA A 708 40.61 38.75 23.09
C ALA A 708 42.08 39.17 22.92
N LYS A 709 42.53 39.64 21.74
CA LYS A 709 43.96 39.95 21.50
C LYS A 709 44.27 41.39 21.09
N SER A 710 43.38 42.03 20.32
CA SER A 710 43.61 43.40 19.85
C SER A 710 42.32 44.10 19.47
N TRP A 711 42.29 45.43 19.59
CA TRP A 711 41.12 46.25 19.25
C TRP A 711 41.47 47.57 18.53
N THR A 712 40.59 47.98 17.60
CA THR A 712 40.63 49.24 16.81
C THR A 712 39.24 49.90 16.79
N ARG A 713 39.14 51.21 16.99
CA ARG A 713 37.88 51.98 17.21
C ARG A 713 36.97 52.18 15.99
N ASP A 714 37.48 52.08 14.77
CA ASP A 714 36.80 52.69 13.62
C ASP A 714 35.55 51.97 13.05
N ALA A 715 35.06 50.81 13.54
CA ALA A 715 33.99 50.12 12.79
C ALA A 715 33.17 49.02 13.51
N TYR A 716 32.47 49.29 14.61
CA TYR A 716 31.60 48.26 15.21
C TYR A 716 30.25 48.75 15.75
N ALA A 717 29.59 49.71 15.10
CA ALA A 717 28.14 49.90 15.25
C ALA A 717 27.43 49.29 14.03
N TYR A 718 26.67 48.22 14.25
CA TYR A 718 25.96 47.49 13.20
C TYR A 718 24.47 47.48 13.50
N THR A 719 23.66 48.08 12.63
CA THR A 719 22.20 47.97 12.72
C THR A 719 21.80 46.53 12.39
N LEU A 720 21.35 45.81 13.41
CA LEU A 720 20.91 44.42 13.32
C LEU A 720 19.45 44.34 12.89
N ILE A 721 18.61 45.20 13.48
CA ILE A 721 17.17 45.29 13.21
C ILE A 721 16.87 46.71 12.76
N ASP A 722 16.18 46.85 11.64
CA ASP A 722 15.71 48.13 11.10
C ASP A 722 14.20 48.05 10.87
N THR A 723 13.46 49.03 11.36
CA THR A 723 12.00 49.03 11.31
C THR A 723 11.40 50.31 10.75
N ASP A 724 10.16 50.23 10.23
CA ASP A 724 9.45 51.42 9.73
C ASP A 724 8.84 52.26 10.88
N SER A 725 8.64 51.66 12.05
CA SER A 725 8.08 52.29 13.26
C SER A 725 8.98 52.07 14.47
N ALA A 726 8.83 52.89 15.52
CA ALA A 726 9.61 52.74 16.75
C ALA A 726 9.56 51.30 17.31
N ILE A 727 10.73 50.76 17.64
CA ILE A 727 10.91 49.47 18.31
C ILE A 727 10.36 49.58 19.72
N ASN A 728 9.52 48.62 20.10
CA ASN A 728 8.91 48.56 21.41
C ASN A 728 9.72 47.64 22.35
N SER A 729 10.25 48.22 23.42
CA SER A 729 11.14 47.56 24.40
C SER A 729 12.51 47.15 23.82
N ASP A 730 13.42 46.74 24.71
CA ASP A 730 14.72 46.14 24.39
C ASP A 730 14.71 44.64 24.70
N PHE A 731 15.73 43.91 24.22
CA PHE A 731 15.99 42.55 24.68
C PHE A 731 16.37 42.55 26.17
N ALA A 732 15.83 41.59 26.91
CA ALA A 732 16.09 41.42 28.33
C ALA A 732 17.49 40.87 28.58
N GLN A 733 18.03 40.11 27.64
CA GLN A 733 19.38 39.56 27.67
C GLN A 733 20.05 39.70 26.31
N PHE A 734 21.35 39.93 26.33
CA PHE A 734 22.21 39.97 25.15
C PHE A 734 23.39 39.04 25.38
N THR A 735 23.57 38.07 24.48
CA THR A 735 24.69 37.13 24.51
C THR A 735 25.47 37.21 23.22
N VAL A 736 26.78 37.01 23.33
CA VAL A 736 27.65 36.97 22.18
C VAL A 736 28.65 35.84 22.32
N ALA A 737 28.58 34.87 21.40
CA ALA A 737 29.48 33.73 21.42
C ALA A 737 30.93 34.18 21.18
N GLY A 738 31.84 33.74 22.06
CA GLY A 738 33.26 34.08 21.99
C GLY A 738 33.66 35.30 22.80
N MET A 739 32.73 35.97 23.46
CA MET A 739 33.02 37.00 24.48
C MET A 739 32.46 36.56 25.82
N ASP A 740 33.33 36.02 26.67
CA ASP A 740 33.03 36.05 28.10
C ASP A 740 33.21 37.51 28.51
N ALA A 741 32.11 38.23 28.70
CA ALA A 741 32.06 39.64 29.12
C ALA A 741 32.72 39.91 30.50
N LYS A 742 33.54 38.96 30.99
CA LYS A 742 34.22 38.95 32.29
C LYS A 742 35.74 38.76 32.20
N GLN A 743 36.33 38.51 31.03
CA GLN A 743 37.80 38.36 30.95
C GLN A 743 38.55 39.70 31.03
N VAL A 744 37.94 40.77 30.51
CA VAL A 744 38.45 42.15 30.61
C VAL A 744 37.30 43.07 31.00
N ASP A 745 37.59 44.12 31.75
CA ASP A 745 36.60 45.12 32.22
C ASP A 745 36.46 46.31 31.26
N PHE A 746 37.33 46.42 30.26
CA PHE A 746 37.45 47.60 29.40
C PHE A 746 36.90 47.41 27.98
N LEU A 747 36.38 46.24 27.63
CA LEU A 747 35.74 46.00 26.33
C LEU A 747 34.34 45.47 26.54
N THR A 748 33.38 46.09 25.85
CA THR A 748 31.97 45.73 25.94
C THR A 748 31.40 45.59 24.56
N VAL A 749 30.50 44.64 24.39
CA VAL A 749 29.63 44.59 23.23
C VAL A 749 28.23 44.58 23.77
N ASP A 750 27.42 45.45 23.23
CA ASP A 750 26.10 45.74 23.71
C ASP A 750 25.15 45.85 22.52
N GLY A 751 23.92 45.42 22.72
CA GLY A 751 22.83 45.58 21.78
C GLY A 751 21.77 46.42 22.44
N ARG A 752 21.29 47.47 21.77
CA ARG A 752 20.17 48.28 22.27
C ARG A 752 19.41 48.97 21.15
N VAL A 753 18.19 49.38 21.45
CA VAL A 753 17.44 50.32 20.60
C VAL A 753 18.21 51.64 20.52
N ASN A 754 18.41 52.17 19.32
CA ASN A 754 19.16 53.41 19.11
C ASN A 754 18.38 54.59 19.70
N ALA A 755 19.05 55.38 20.55
CA ALA A 755 18.42 56.48 21.28
C ALA A 755 18.09 57.70 20.40
N ASP A 756 18.81 57.89 19.30
CA ASP A 756 18.58 58.97 18.33
C ASP A 756 17.57 58.58 17.25
N ASP A 757 17.37 57.27 17.04
CA ASP A 757 16.54 56.68 15.99
C ASP A 757 15.91 55.37 16.50
N ASP A 758 14.78 55.50 17.19
CA ASP A 758 14.13 54.39 17.90
C ASP A 758 13.57 53.29 16.96
N THR A 759 13.71 53.43 15.65
CA THR A 759 13.38 52.41 14.67
C THR A 759 14.53 51.44 14.37
N ARG A 760 15.73 51.66 14.94
CA ARG A 760 16.91 50.82 14.74
C ARG A 760 17.39 50.15 16.02
N TYR A 761 17.77 48.88 15.92
CA TYR A 761 18.48 48.14 16.96
C TYR A 761 19.94 47.98 16.56
N ASP A 762 20.84 48.63 17.29
CA ASP A 762 22.26 48.66 16.97
C ASP A 762 23.05 47.75 17.92
N VAL A 763 23.87 46.88 17.35
CA VAL A 763 24.90 46.13 18.08
C VAL A 763 26.20 46.92 18.00
N THR A 764 26.68 47.38 19.16
CA THR A 764 27.84 48.26 19.30
C THR A 764 28.92 47.59 20.13
N ALA A 765 30.14 47.47 19.59
CA ALA A 765 31.32 47.15 20.39
C ALA A 765 32.04 48.44 20.82
N SER A 766 32.29 48.59 22.11
CA SER A 766 32.83 49.81 22.70
C SER A 766 33.93 49.54 23.74
N LEU A 767 34.96 50.38 23.70
CA LEU A 767 36.00 50.43 24.72
C LEU A 767 35.50 51.29 25.89
N SER A 768 35.71 50.87 27.14
CA SER A 768 35.28 51.61 28.33
C SER A 768 35.74 53.07 28.33
N TRP A 769 36.89 53.38 27.73
CA TRP A 769 37.38 54.75 27.57
C TRP A 769 36.43 55.65 26.76
N TYR A 770 35.72 55.08 25.79
CA TYR A 770 34.83 55.76 24.86
C TYR A 770 33.35 55.40 25.05
N ALA A 771 33.02 54.63 26.10
CA ALA A 771 31.71 54.03 26.26
C ALA A 771 30.55 55.04 26.19
N ASP A 772 30.65 56.15 26.93
CA ASP A 772 29.65 57.23 26.90
C ASP A 772 29.53 57.90 25.51
N SER A 773 30.66 58.12 24.80
CA SER A 773 30.64 58.73 23.47
C SER A 773 30.11 57.79 22.38
N ASP A 774 30.26 56.49 22.60
CA ASP A 774 29.77 55.43 21.72
C ASP A 774 28.38 54.92 22.19
N ASN A 775 27.77 55.62 23.15
CA ASN A 775 26.46 55.37 23.75
C ASN A 775 26.32 53.97 24.40
N ALA A 776 27.40 53.27 24.71
CA ALA A 776 27.37 51.90 25.23
C ALA A 776 26.69 51.80 26.62
N ALA A 777 26.14 50.63 26.97
CA ALA A 777 25.47 50.42 28.25
C ALA A 777 26.38 50.46 29.49
N THR A 778 27.70 50.40 29.33
CA THR A 778 28.66 50.53 30.43
C THR A 778 29.15 51.95 30.58
N ASP A 779 29.28 52.41 31.82
CA ASP A 779 29.79 53.74 32.10
C ASP A 779 31.26 53.88 31.68
N ALA A 780 31.62 55.03 31.12
CA ALA A 780 33.00 55.27 30.71
C ALA A 780 34.00 55.28 31.88
N HIS A 781 35.15 54.62 31.71
CA HIS A 781 36.27 54.64 32.65
C HIS A 781 37.63 54.36 32.00
N GLY A 782 38.69 54.89 32.62
CA GLY A 782 40.09 54.70 32.19
C GLY A 782 40.83 53.55 32.86
N THR A 783 40.15 52.70 33.64
CA THR A 783 40.75 51.49 34.23
C THR A 783 40.76 50.34 33.24
N PHE A 784 41.92 49.71 33.07
CA PHE A 784 42.11 48.50 32.27
C PHE A 784 42.66 47.39 33.16
N THR A 785 41.84 46.38 33.44
CA THR A 785 42.22 45.22 34.25
C THR A 785 42.45 44.00 33.37
N LEU A 786 43.65 43.44 33.43
CA LEU A 786 43.99 42.13 32.84
C LEU A 786 44.40 41.17 33.96
N SER A 787 43.46 40.37 34.45
CA SER A 787 43.64 39.57 35.68
C SER A 787 44.63 38.41 35.53
N GLU A 788 44.75 37.83 34.34
CA GLU A 788 45.51 36.60 34.11
C GLU A 788 47.00 36.87 33.80
N GLN A 789 47.88 36.20 34.56
CA GLN A 789 49.33 36.32 34.38
C GLN A 789 49.77 35.71 33.05
N GLY A 790 50.58 36.44 32.28
CA GLY A 790 51.09 36.00 30.97
C GLY A 790 50.15 36.30 29.78
N HIS A 791 48.94 36.81 30.03
CA HIS A 791 48.06 37.30 28.98
C HIS A 791 48.43 38.72 28.57
N SER A 792 48.37 39.00 27.26
CA SER A 792 48.59 40.33 26.72
C SER A 792 47.43 40.79 25.83
N PHE A 793 47.11 42.09 25.88
CA PHE A 793 46.12 42.70 25.01
C PHE A 793 46.68 43.96 24.37
N THR A 794 46.57 44.08 23.05
CA THR A 794 47.11 45.22 22.30
C THR A 794 46.02 46.19 21.90
N LEU A 795 46.10 47.43 22.39
CA LEU A 795 45.23 48.52 22.00
C LEU A 795 45.86 49.32 20.85
N ASN A 796 45.35 49.15 19.63
CA ASN A 796 45.82 49.86 18.44
C ASN A 796 45.07 51.16 18.17
N THR A 797 44.17 51.55 19.08
CA THR A 797 43.47 52.84 19.03
C THR A 797 44.19 53.84 19.92
N ALA A 798 44.39 55.06 19.41
CA ALA A 798 44.87 56.17 20.22
C ALA A 798 43.86 56.51 21.33
N LEU A 799 44.32 56.51 22.58
CA LEU A 799 43.55 57.05 23.70
C LEU A 799 43.70 58.58 23.74
N THR A 800 42.57 59.28 23.71
CA THR A 800 42.49 60.75 23.75
C THR A 800 41.54 61.20 24.85
N ASP A 801 41.66 62.44 25.34
CA ASP A 801 40.71 62.99 26.31
C ASP A 801 39.26 62.84 25.82
N VAL A 802 38.38 62.42 26.73
CA VAL A 802 36.94 62.34 26.50
C VAL A 802 36.21 63.26 27.48
N ASP A 803 35.03 63.73 27.08
CA ASP A 803 34.19 64.55 27.94
C ASP A 803 33.42 63.65 28.91
N ALA A 804 33.91 63.57 30.15
CA ALA A 804 33.31 62.78 31.22
C ALA A 804 31.91 63.28 31.67
N THR A 805 31.34 64.33 31.04
CA THR A 805 30.00 64.84 31.34
C THR A 805 28.92 64.45 30.33
N LEU A 806 29.27 63.66 29.30
CA LEU A 806 28.34 63.22 28.25
C LEU A 806 27.20 62.35 28.79
N ASN A 807 27.42 61.59 29.86
CA ASN A 807 26.39 60.88 30.59
C ASN A 807 26.33 61.36 32.06
N PRO A 808 25.37 62.23 32.44
CA PRO A 808 25.29 62.79 33.79
C PRO A 808 24.89 61.77 34.87
N ASP A 809 24.45 60.57 34.48
CA ASP A 809 24.11 59.47 35.37
C ASP A 809 25.28 58.48 35.57
N SER A 810 26.41 58.69 34.90
CA SER A 810 27.63 57.87 35.01
C SER A 810 28.21 57.92 36.42
N ALA A 811 28.42 56.74 37.04
CA ALA A 811 28.79 56.60 38.44
C ALA A 811 30.31 56.45 38.70
N THR A 812 31.15 56.63 37.68
CA THR A 812 32.56 56.21 37.73
C THR A 812 33.53 57.22 38.35
N ASP A 813 33.09 58.46 38.61
CA ASP A 813 33.94 59.58 39.11
C ASP A 813 35.25 59.79 38.31
N TRP A 814 35.32 59.27 37.08
CA TRP A 814 36.51 59.32 36.23
C TRP A 814 36.65 60.70 35.57
N ASP A 815 37.89 61.17 35.41
CA ASP A 815 38.20 62.51 34.89
C ASP A 815 38.18 62.60 33.35
N GLY A 816 37.94 61.49 32.66
CA GLY A 816 37.98 61.37 31.20
C GLY A 816 39.39 61.36 30.59
N LYS A 817 40.43 61.25 31.42
CA LYS A 817 41.81 61.59 31.04
C LYS A 817 42.87 60.64 31.57
N SER A 818 42.68 60.06 32.75
CA SER A 818 43.68 59.25 33.44
C SER A 818 43.55 57.77 33.09
N LEU A 819 44.68 57.08 32.87
CA LEU A 819 44.73 55.64 32.61
C LEU A 819 45.20 54.89 33.85
N ILE A 820 44.47 53.83 34.24
CA ILE A 820 44.86 52.95 35.33
C ILE A 820 45.02 51.53 34.79
N LYS A 821 46.22 50.94 34.90
CA LYS A 821 46.47 49.53 34.56
C LYS A 821 46.49 48.65 35.81
N ARG A 822 45.63 47.63 35.85
CA ARG A 822 45.48 46.64 36.94
C ARG A 822 45.55 45.19 36.46
N GLY A 823 45.64 44.24 37.39
CA GLY A 823 45.73 42.81 37.12
C GLY A 823 47.11 42.35 36.61
N ALA A 824 47.41 41.06 36.73
CA ALA A 824 48.74 40.49 36.50
C ALA A 824 49.19 40.45 35.02
N GLY A 825 48.30 40.64 34.05
CA GLY A 825 48.59 40.61 32.62
C GLY A 825 49.23 41.89 32.07
N THR A 826 49.49 41.90 30.76
CA THR A 826 50.17 42.99 30.03
C THR A 826 49.19 43.76 29.13
N LEU A 827 49.02 45.06 29.37
CA LEU A 827 48.37 45.95 28.39
C LEU A 827 49.44 46.53 27.47
N ILE A 828 49.26 46.39 26.15
CA ILE A 828 50.16 46.95 25.15
C ILE A 828 49.45 48.12 24.47
N LEU A 829 50.00 49.33 24.54
CA LEU A 829 49.51 50.47 23.77
C LEU A 829 50.28 50.54 22.45
N GLY A 830 49.56 50.32 21.35
CA GLY A 830 50.08 50.28 19.99
C GLY A 830 50.03 51.62 19.25
N ALA A 831 49.23 52.57 19.74
CA ALA A 831 48.99 53.85 19.07
C ALA A 831 49.71 55.03 19.74
N GLN A 832 49.63 56.20 19.12
CA GLN A 832 50.08 57.47 19.69
C GLN A 832 48.99 58.03 20.61
N ASN A 833 49.12 57.83 21.92
CA ASN A 833 48.11 58.23 22.89
C ASN A 833 48.35 59.67 23.34
N THR A 834 47.29 60.48 23.35
CA THR A 834 47.38 61.94 23.59
C THR A 834 46.58 62.41 24.80
N TYR A 835 46.01 61.48 25.58
CA TYR A 835 45.32 61.79 26.82
C TYR A 835 46.18 62.64 27.77
N SER A 836 45.52 63.47 28.58
CA SER A 836 46.13 64.52 29.38
C SER A 836 46.27 64.20 30.87
N GLY A 837 45.71 63.09 31.35
CA GLY A 837 45.72 62.65 32.76
C GLY A 837 46.84 61.64 33.06
N ASP A 838 47.06 61.36 34.34
CA ASP A 838 48.18 60.50 34.76
C ASP A 838 47.99 59.04 34.31
N THR A 839 49.12 58.33 34.19
CA THR A 839 49.15 56.89 33.89
C THR A 839 49.59 56.12 35.13
N ASP A 840 48.67 55.42 35.78
CA ASP A 840 48.96 54.62 36.97
C ASP A 840 49.07 53.14 36.61
N VAL A 841 50.28 52.60 36.63
CA VAL A 841 50.54 51.16 36.47
C VAL A 841 50.57 50.51 37.85
N GLN A 842 49.42 50.03 38.32
CA GLN A 842 49.26 49.52 39.68
C GLN A 842 49.68 48.04 39.80
N GLU A 843 49.39 47.24 38.78
CA GLU A 843 49.68 45.80 38.76
C GLU A 843 49.97 45.29 37.33
N GLY A 844 50.72 44.19 37.23
CA GLY A 844 51.08 43.55 35.96
C GLY A 844 52.01 44.44 35.13
N ALA A 845 51.81 44.45 33.81
CA ALA A 845 52.64 45.25 32.90
C ALA A 845 51.83 46.21 32.01
N LEU A 846 52.34 47.42 31.81
CA LEU A 846 51.95 48.31 30.71
C LEU A 846 53.13 48.44 29.75
N TRP A 847 52.91 48.13 28.47
CA TRP A 847 53.97 48.10 27.46
C TRP A 847 53.63 49.04 26.30
N LEU A 848 54.60 49.77 25.78
CA LEU A 848 54.46 50.59 24.59
C LEU A 848 55.05 49.86 23.38
N ALA A 849 54.26 49.72 22.32
CA ALA A 849 54.75 49.18 21.06
C ALA A 849 55.69 50.18 20.35
N GLU A 850 56.31 49.73 19.25
CA GLU A 850 57.18 50.57 18.43
C GLU A 850 56.47 51.87 18.02
N THR A 851 57.12 53.02 18.25
CA THR A 851 56.60 54.36 17.94
C THR A 851 55.38 54.83 18.74
N ALA A 852 54.88 54.00 19.67
CA ALA A 852 53.77 54.37 20.55
C ALA A 852 54.20 55.46 21.54
N THR A 853 53.24 56.32 21.88
CA THR A 853 53.48 57.46 22.78
C THR A 853 52.47 57.53 23.91
N ILE A 854 52.90 58.07 25.06
CA ILE A 854 52.03 58.54 26.14
C ILE A 854 52.16 60.06 26.26
N GLY A 855 51.02 60.74 26.17
CA GLY A 855 50.90 62.19 26.28
C GLY A 855 51.35 62.92 25.03
N SER A 856 50.87 64.16 24.88
CA SER A 856 51.32 65.07 23.82
C SER A 856 52.72 65.65 24.15
N ALA A 857 53.45 66.13 23.14
CA ALA A 857 54.74 66.78 23.36
C ALA A 857 54.65 67.94 24.36
N GLY A 858 55.52 67.96 25.37
CA GLY A 858 55.48 68.94 26.46
C GLY A 858 54.47 68.62 27.57
N SER A 859 54.01 67.37 27.67
CA SER A 859 53.13 66.92 28.74
C SER A 859 53.79 67.01 30.11
N ALA A 860 53.01 67.37 31.13
CA ALA A 860 53.41 67.34 32.54
C ALA A 860 52.81 66.16 33.31
N GLN A 861 52.20 65.20 32.61
CA GLN A 861 51.65 63.98 33.21
C GLN A 861 52.76 63.13 33.83
N ALA A 862 52.39 62.36 34.85
CA ALA A 862 53.24 61.33 35.40
C ALA A 862 52.80 59.93 34.94
N VAL A 863 53.76 59.09 34.59
CA VAL A 863 53.61 57.64 34.59
C VAL A 863 54.08 57.11 35.94
N ASN A 864 53.16 56.66 36.77
CA ASN A 864 53.42 56.14 38.10
C ASN A 864 53.45 54.61 38.06
N ILE A 865 54.61 54.02 38.33
CA ILE A 865 54.81 52.56 38.33
C ILE A 865 54.81 52.09 39.78
N ALA A 866 53.80 51.33 40.18
CA ALA A 866 53.67 50.83 41.55
C ALA A 866 54.66 49.68 41.86
N ALA A 867 54.82 49.38 43.15
CA ALA A 867 55.63 48.25 43.60
C ALA A 867 55.09 46.92 43.03
N ASN A 868 55.96 46.12 42.40
CA ASN A 868 55.66 44.87 41.69
C ASN A 868 54.90 45.03 40.35
N ALA A 869 54.74 46.24 39.84
CA ALA A 869 54.29 46.48 38.47
C ALA A 869 55.49 46.68 37.52
N ALA A 870 55.24 46.51 36.22
CA ALA A 870 56.20 46.72 35.16
C ALA A 870 55.66 47.75 34.16
N PHE A 871 56.51 48.66 33.73
CA PHE A 871 56.23 49.55 32.61
C PHE A 871 57.41 49.53 31.65
N GLY A 872 57.17 49.65 30.35
CA GLY A 872 58.27 49.71 29.40
C GLY A 872 57.82 49.81 27.97
N GLY A 873 58.75 49.63 27.05
CA GLY A 873 58.42 49.65 25.63
C GLY A 873 59.64 49.47 24.75
N HIS A 874 59.37 49.43 23.46
CA HIS A 874 60.35 49.29 22.40
C HIS A 874 60.24 50.49 21.47
N ASN A 875 61.35 51.23 21.25
CA ASN A 875 61.35 52.43 20.40
C ASN A 875 60.18 53.41 20.72
N ALA A 876 59.89 53.58 22.00
CA ALA A 876 58.67 54.23 22.49
C ALA A 876 58.99 55.55 23.23
N THR A 877 58.01 56.44 23.32
CA THR A 877 58.19 57.76 23.95
C THR A 877 57.13 58.05 25.01
N VAL A 878 57.57 58.41 26.21
CA VAL A 878 56.75 59.05 27.24
C VAL A 878 57.03 60.54 27.23
N ASN A 879 56.03 61.36 26.93
CA ASN A 879 56.23 62.81 26.82
C ASN A 879 56.16 63.56 28.15
N GLY A 880 55.86 62.87 29.25
CA GLY A 880 55.80 63.40 30.62
C GLY A 880 56.87 62.82 31.54
N HIS A 881 56.60 62.90 32.85
CA HIS A 881 57.46 62.39 33.92
C HIS A 881 57.25 60.88 34.15
N VAL A 882 58.25 60.19 34.73
CA VAL A 882 58.11 58.79 35.17
C VAL A 882 58.52 58.66 36.64
N ASN A 883 57.60 58.15 37.46
CA ASN A 883 57.84 57.82 38.86
C ASN A 883 57.89 56.30 39.02
N ASN A 884 59.09 55.73 39.18
CA ASN A 884 59.30 54.29 39.22
C ASN A 884 59.46 53.73 40.64
N LEU A 885 58.43 53.06 41.17
CA LEU A 885 58.49 52.23 42.38
C LEU A 885 58.52 50.71 42.04
N GLY A 886 58.47 50.35 40.75
CA GLY A 886 58.43 48.98 40.25
C GLY A 886 59.59 48.66 39.31
N ASN A 887 59.28 48.12 38.12
CA ASN A 887 60.27 47.82 37.08
C ASN A 887 60.00 48.67 35.82
N LEU A 888 60.96 49.50 35.43
CA LEU A 888 60.95 50.22 34.15
C LEU A 888 61.85 49.49 33.15
N TYR A 889 61.26 48.91 32.11
CA TYR A 889 61.98 48.23 31.04
C TYR A 889 62.20 49.14 29.84
N PHE A 890 63.39 49.10 29.25
CA PHE A 890 63.70 49.80 28.01
C PHE A 890 64.33 48.84 27.01
N VAL A 891 63.82 48.84 25.78
CA VAL A 891 64.30 48.05 24.65
C VAL A 891 64.53 48.98 23.46
N ASP A 892 65.60 48.77 22.72
CA ASP A 892 66.12 49.66 21.69
C ASP A 892 66.29 51.08 22.22
N THR A 893 65.48 52.04 21.78
CA THR A 893 65.50 53.41 22.32
C THR A 893 64.19 53.69 23.05
N PHE A 894 64.24 53.82 24.38
CA PHE A 894 63.09 54.29 25.15
C PHE A 894 63.32 55.73 25.60
N THR A 895 62.45 56.65 25.21
CA THR A 895 62.61 58.08 25.51
C THR A 895 61.59 58.55 26.53
N VAL A 896 62.04 59.24 27.57
CA VAL A 896 61.22 59.98 28.52
C VAL A 896 61.53 61.47 28.37
N ASN A 897 60.59 62.29 27.87
CA ASN A 897 60.79 63.72 27.66
C ASN A 897 60.52 64.59 28.90
N GLY A 898 60.53 63.98 30.08
CA GLY A 898 60.36 64.63 31.37
C GLY A 898 61.30 64.05 32.43
N ASP A 899 61.05 64.40 33.68
CA ASP A 899 61.86 63.93 34.81
C ASP A 899 61.57 62.45 35.14
N VAL A 900 62.60 61.72 35.57
CA VAL A 900 62.48 60.34 36.05
C VAL A 900 62.94 60.24 37.49
N VAL A 901 62.08 59.68 38.36
CA VAL A 901 62.41 59.31 39.73
C VAL A 901 62.47 57.77 39.81
N ASN A 902 63.65 57.21 40.08
CA ASN A 902 63.84 55.76 40.17
C ASN A 902 64.06 55.29 41.62
N SER A 903 63.06 54.64 42.19
CA SER A 903 63.09 54.10 43.56
C SER A 903 63.11 52.57 43.61
N SER A 904 63.18 51.88 42.47
CA SER A 904 63.19 50.41 42.41
C SER A 904 64.13 49.91 41.31
N ALA A 905 63.69 49.53 40.11
CA ALA A 905 64.59 49.00 39.08
C ALA A 905 64.29 49.56 37.69
N MET A 906 65.33 50.02 37.00
CA MET A 906 65.32 50.25 35.55
C MET A 906 66.14 49.14 34.91
N ILE A 907 65.57 48.45 33.93
CA ILE A 907 66.08 47.17 33.44
C ILE A 907 66.14 47.19 31.92
N SER A 908 67.30 46.87 31.36
CA SER A 908 67.40 46.59 29.93
C SER A 908 66.53 45.38 29.56
N GLY A 909 65.62 45.55 28.60
CA GLY A 909 64.59 44.55 28.30
C GLY A 909 64.98 43.50 27.26
N SER A 910 66.19 43.51 26.72
CA SER A 910 66.71 42.42 25.86
C SER A 910 67.84 41.63 26.53
N ASP A 911 68.26 40.52 25.92
CA ASP A 911 69.43 39.74 26.32
C ASP A 911 70.73 40.19 25.61
N GLN A 912 70.62 41.08 24.63
CA GLN A 912 71.73 41.74 23.94
C GLN A 912 72.01 43.13 24.50
N PRO A 913 73.25 43.64 24.37
CA PRO A 913 73.59 45.04 24.63
C PRO A 913 73.11 45.98 23.50
N ASN A 914 73.19 47.30 23.75
CA ASN A 914 72.86 48.45 22.89
C ASN A 914 71.45 49.04 23.05
N ASN A 915 70.73 48.69 24.12
CA ASN A 915 69.53 49.43 24.49
C ASN A 915 69.89 50.77 25.14
N THR A 916 69.14 51.81 24.81
CA THR A 916 69.31 53.17 25.32
C THR A 916 68.04 53.63 26.01
N LEU A 917 68.15 54.00 27.28
CA LEU A 917 67.13 54.79 27.98
C LEU A 917 67.54 56.26 27.92
N THR A 918 66.80 57.07 27.17
CA THR A 918 67.03 58.51 27.07
C THR A 918 66.04 59.27 27.95
N ILE A 919 66.56 60.08 28.86
CA ILE A 919 65.80 60.95 29.75
C ILE A 919 66.08 62.39 29.35
N ALA A 920 65.13 63.01 28.65
CA ALA A 920 65.17 64.41 28.25
C ALA A 920 64.65 65.35 29.37
N GLY A 921 65.08 65.07 30.61
CA GLY A 921 64.75 65.79 31.84
C GLY A 921 65.76 65.43 32.94
N ASN A 922 65.41 65.68 34.20
CA ASN A 922 66.27 65.33 35.35
C ASN A 922 66.07 63.86 35.76
N TYR A 923 67.14 63.21 36.22
CA TYR A 923 67.11 61.87 36.80
C TYR A 923 67.38 61.91 38.30
N THR A 924 66.45 61.42 39.12
CA THR A 924 66.65 61.28 40.57
C THR A 924 66.62 59.81 40.96
N GLY A 925 67.77 59.29 41.39
CA GLY A 925 67.86 57.98 42.02
C GLY A 925 67.46 58.04 43.50
N ASN A 926 66.54 57.20 43.93
CA ASN A 926 66.11 57.10 45.33
C ASN A 926 66.35 55.69 45.85
N ASP A 927 67.63 55.31 45.92
CA ASP A 927 68.12 53.96 46.21
C ASP A 927 67.68 52.89 45.19
N GLY A 928 67.32 53.31 43.98
CA GLY A 928 66.96 52.43 42.88
C GLY A 928 68.16 51.68 42.26
N HIS A 929 67.83 50.77 41.36
CA HIS A 929 68.75 49.92 40.61
C HIS A 929 68.66 50.23 39.12
N LEU A 930 69.79 50.09 38.43
CA LEU A 930 69.89 50.15 36.98
C LEU A 930 70.59 48.87 36.51
N TYR A 931 69.95 48.08 35.65
CA TYR A 931 70.49 46.83 35.11
C TYR A 931 70.81 47.03 33.63
N LEU A 932 72.10 46.92 33.29
CA LEU A 932 72.60 47.06 31.93
C LEU A 932 73.26 45.75 31.48
N ASN A 933 73.02 45.36 30.23
CA ASN A 933 73.79 44.34 29.55
C ASN A 933 74.99 45.00 28.90
N THR A 934 76.16 44.43 29.13
CA THR A 934 77.41 44.90 28.55
C THR A 934 78.19 43.70 28.07
N GLN A 935 78.70 43.73 26.84
CA GLN A 935 79.72 42.78 26.42
C GLN A 935 81.08 43.24 26.97
N LEU A 936 81.43 42.83 28.18
CA LEU A 936 82.62 43.34 28.87
C LEU A 936 83.91 43.02 28.09
N GLY A 937 84.58 44.07 27.65
CA GLY A 937 85.74 44.08 26.75
C GLY A 937 86.49 45.41 26.85
N ASP A 938 86.89 46.00 25.72
CA ASP A 938 87.61 47.28 25.69
C ASP A 938 86.63 48.48 25.60
N ASP A 939 87.13 49.69 25.39
CA ASP A 939 86.30 50.92 25.28
C ASP A 939 85.20 50.85 24.22
N SER A 940 85.34 49.97 23.21
CA SER A 940 84.36 49.81 22.12
C SER A 940 83.28 48.78 22.43
N SER A 941 83.30 48.20 23.63
CA SER A 941 82.33 47.23 24.08
C SER A 941 80.88 47.70 23.89
N PRO A 942 80.07 46.95 23.14
CA PRO A 942 78.63 47.15 23.12
C PRO A 942 78.07 47.11 24.54
N THR A 943 77.34 48.16 24.90
CA THR A 943 76.70 48.28 26.21
C THR A 943 75.34 48.92 26.07
N ASP A 944 74.43 48.53 26.95
CA ASP A 944 73.27 49.35 27.22
C ASP A 944 73.72 50.66 27.88
N LYS A 945 72.95 51.73 27.64
CA LYS A 945 73.30 53.08 28.08
C LYS A 945 72.09 53.80 28.68
N LEU A 946 72.32 54.50 29.78
CA LEU A 946 71.41 55.53 30.29
C LEU A 946 71.91 56.90 29.81
N ILE A 947 71.11 57.65 29.07
CA ILE A 947 71.42 59.02 28.65
C ILE A 947 70.48 59.97 29.40
N VAL A 948 71.03 60.91 30.17
CA VAL A 948 70.27 61.95 30.87
C VAL A 948 70.72 63.30 30.35
N THR A 949 69.83 64.06 29.71
CA THR A 949 70.21 65.39 29.19
C THR A 949 70.13 66.50 30.23
N GLY A 950 69.38 66.30 31.33
CA GLY A 950 69.28 67.19 32.48
C GLY A 950 70.22 66.82 33.63
N ASP A 951 69.88 67.24 34.85
CA ASP A 951 70.68 66.99 36.05
C ASP A 951 70.41 65.58 36.62
N THR A 952 71.42 64.95 37.22
CA THR A 952 71.27 63.70 38.00
C THR A 952 71.44 63.97 39.49
N ALA A 953 70.65 63.32 40.34
CA ALA A 953 70.72 63.46 41.80
C ALA A 953 70.34 62.16 42.54
N GLY A 954 70.66 62.08 43.84
CA GLY A 954 70.31 60.94 44.70
C GLY A 954 71.21 59.72 44.47
N SER A 955 70.79 58.50 44.84
CA SER A 955 71.63 57.29 44.71
C SER A 955 71.01 56.22 43.81
N THR A 956 71.86 55.52 43.04
CA THR A 956 71.47 54.39 42.20
C THR A 956 72.55 53.31 42.20
N THR A 957 72.14 52.06 42.33
CA THR A 957 73.06 50.91 42.21
C THR A 957 73.00 50.32 40.80
N LEU A 958 74.10 50.39 40.08
CA LEU A 958 74.30 49.83 38.76
C LEU A 958 74.67 48.34 38.86
N HIS A 959 73.93 47.49 38.15
CA HIS A 959 74.22 46.08 37.92
C HIS A 959 74.60 45.89 36.46
N ILE A 960 75.73 45.25 36.23
CA ILE A 960 76.20 44.92 34.88
C ILE A 960 76.09 43.42 34.67
N THR A 961 75.32 43.03 33.68
CA THR A 961 75.25 41.66 33.20
C THR A 961 76.22 41.51 32.03
N ASN A 962 77.24 40.68 32.20
CA ASN A 962 78.16 40.38 31.11
C ASN A 962 77.48 39.52 30.04
N VAL A 963 77.36 40.03 28.81
CA VAL A 963 76.81 39.29 27.67
C VAL A 963 77.96 38.87 26.76
N ASN A 964 78.44 37.64 26.94
CA ASN A 964 79.51 37.04 26.13
C ASN A 964 80.82 37.86 26.06
N GLY A 965 81.04 38.79 26.98
CA GLY A 965 82.30 39.52 27.09
C GLY A 965 83.39 38.61 27.67
N LEU A 966 84.59 38.70 27.11
CA LEU A 966 85.75 37.92 27.59
C LEU A 966 86.64 38.73 28.55
N GLY A 967 86.33 40.01 28.76
CA GLY A 967 87.18 40.96 29.46
C GLY A 967 88.36 41.40 28.59
N ALA A 968 88.67 42.70 28.60
CA ALA A 968 89.85 43.29 27.99
C ALA A 968 90.21 44.60 28.72
N GLN A 969 91.40 45.15 28.46
CA GLN A 969 91.79 46.44 29.02
C GLN A 969 90.98 47.58 28.40
N THR A 970 90.37 48.41 29.25
CA THR A 970 89.79 49.68 28.85
C THR A 970 90.83 50.80 28.97
N VAL A 971 90.84 51.75 28.03
CA VAL A 971 91.71 52.94 28.06
C VAL A 971 90.95 54.12 28.67
N ASN A 972 89.76 54.42 28.17
CA ASN A 972 88.87 55.48 28.65
C ASN A 972 87.72 54.92 29.49
N GLY A 973 87.39 53.64 29.30
CA GLY A 973 86.28 52.95 29.94
C GLY A 973 85.08 52.76 29.01
N ILE A 974 84.23 51.78 29.33
CA ILE A 974 82.97 51.51 28.63
C ILE A 974 81.91 52.48 29.18
N GLU A 975 81.39 53.39 28.36
CA GLU A 975 80.45 54.42 28.79
C GLU A 975 79.05 53.85 29.01
N VAL A 976 78.58 53.86 30.26
CA VAL A 976 77.32 53.25 30.66
C VAL A 976 76.26 54.27 31.07
N ILE A 977 76.67 55.48 31.46
CA ILE A 977 75.77 56.58 31.77
C ILE A 977 76.35 57.89 31.20
N GLU A 978 75.56 58.55 30.36
CA GLU A 978 75.86 59.86 29.78
C GLU A 978 75.01 60.92 30.49
N VAL A 979 75.63 62.02 30.95
CA VAL A 979 74.97 63.10 31.68
C VAL A 979 75.28 64.45 31.05
N GLY A 980 74.28 65.04 30.40
CA GLY A 980 74.37 66.36 29.76
C GLY A 980 74.26 67.55 30.73
N GLY A 981 73.65 67.37 31.91
CA GLY A 981 73.53 68.37 32.97
C GLY A 981 74.54 68.20 34.12
N GLN A 982 74.18 68.63 35.33
CA GLN A 982 75.00 68.39 36.54
C GLN A 982 74.92 66.92 36.96
N SER A 983 76.08 66.26 37.12
CA SER A 983 76.17 64.84 37.46
C SER A 983 76.32 64.61 38.98
N ASP A 984 75.35 65.09 39.76
CA ASP A 984 75.34 65.04 41.24
C ASP A 984 74.76 63.73 41.80
N GLY A 985 74.38 62.78 40.92
CA GLY A 985 73.93 61.45 41.28
C GLY A 985 75.07 60.55 41.78
N ASP A 986 74.80 59.76 42.80
CA ASP A 986 75.70 58.79 43.42
C ASP A 986 75.45 57.39 42.85
N PHE A 987 76.10 57.09 41.73
CA PHE A 987 76.04 55.80 41.07
C PHE A 987 77.09 54.83 41.62
N ARG A 988 76.65 53.64 42.03
CA ARG A 988 77.51 52.60 42.60
C ARG A 988 77.40 51.31 41.83
N LEU A 989 78.53 50.68 41.51
CA LEU A 989 78.52 49.34 40.96
C LEU A 989 78.12 48.33 42.05
N TYR A 990 77.23 47.40 41.74
CA TYR A 990 76.84 46.32 42.66
C TYR A 990 78.07 45.49 43.05
N LYS A 991 78.26 45.27 44.37
CA LYS A 991 79.48 44.69 44.97
C LYS A 991 80.79 45.49 44.74
N GLY A 992 80.71 46.66 44.11
CA GLY A 992 81.82 47.57 43.86
C GLY A 992 82.68 47.24 42.64
N HIS A 993 82.57 46.04 42.08
CA HIS A 993 83.33 45.54 40.93
C HIS A 993 82.53 44.48 40.16
N VAL A 994 82.94 44.19 38.93
CA VAL A 994 82.46 43.06 38.12
C VAL A 994 83.68 42.33 37.55
N ASP A 995 83.87 41.08 37.96
CA ASP A 995 85.02 40.28 37.53
C ASP A 995 84.63 39.37 36.37
N ILE A 996 85.39 39.44 35.27
CA ILE A 996 85.26 38.56 34.12
C ILE A 996 86.65 38.08 33.68
N ASN A 997 86.85 36.77 33.75
CA ASN A 997 88.14 36.14 33.52
C ASN A 997 89.24 36.79 34.37
N ALA A 998 90.26 37.38 33.73
CA ALA A 998 91.37 38.04 34.41
C ALA A 998 91.10 39.53 34.73
N TRP A 999 89.93 40.07 34.38
CA TRP A 999 89.65 41.51 34.40
C TRP A 999 88.57 41.87 35.42
N THR A 1000 88.91 42.81 36.28
CA THR A 1000 88.05 43.43 37.29
C THR A 1000 87.60 44.79 36.77
N TYR A 1001 86.30 44.98 36.55
CA TYR A 1001 85.73 46.26 36.11
C TYR A 1001 85.19 47.04 37.30
N THR A 1002 85.60 48.31 37.47
CA THR A 1002 85.05 49.23 38.47
C THR A 1002 84.41 50.44 37.80
N LEU A 1003 83.36 51.00 38.43
CA LEU A 1003 82.67 52.17 37.92
C LEU A 1003 83.41 53.46 38.31
N LYS A 1004 83.67 54.32 37.34
CA LYS A 1004 84.36 55.60 37.50
C LYS A 1004 83.62 56.72 36.79
N GLN A 1005 83.51 57.87 37.44
CA GLN A 1005 83.00 59.08 36.82
C GLN A 1005 84.17 59.86 36.19
N ASP A 1006 84.02 60.28 34.93
CA ASP A 1006 84.98 61.12 34.21
C ASP A 1006 84.24 62.12 33.33
N GLY A 1007 84.61 63.40 33.38
CA GLY A 1007 83.93 64.46 32.61
C GLY A 1007 82.45 64.73 32.97
N GLY A 1008 81.87 64.01 33.94
CA GLY A 1008 80.44 64.06 34.27
C GLY A 1008 79.71 62.76 33.89
N ASP A 1009 80.26 62.00 32.95
CA ASP A 1009 79.76 60.70 32.50
C ASP A 1009 80.34 59.55 33.33
N TRP A 1010 79.72 58.38 33.28
CA TRP A 1010 80.14 57.21 34.06
C TRP A 1010 80.56 56.05 33.16
N TYR A 1011 81.74 55.52 33.46
CA TYR A 1011 82.42 54.49 32.67
C TYR A 1011 82.79 53.28 33.53
N LEU A 1012 82.69 52.07 32.97
CA LEU A 1012 83.31 50.87 33.53
C LEU A 1012 84.76 50.81 33.07
N ARG A 1013 85.71 50.77 33.99
CA ARG A 1013 87.14 50.64 33.69
C ARG A 1013 87.68 49.33 34.22
N SER A 1014 88.41 48.60 33.38
CA SER A 1014 89.03 47.33 33.75
C SER A 1014 90.47 47.46 34.21
N GLU A 1015 90.81 46.59 35.14
CA GLU A 1015 92.15 46.33 35.65
C GLU A 1015 92.33 44.80 35.76
N SER A 1016 93.51 44.29 35.42
CA SER A 1016 93.77 42.83 35.44
C SER A 1016 94.37 42.41 36.77
N ASP A 1017 93.89 41.30 37.36
CA ASP A 1017 94.40 40.77 38.62
C ASP A 1017 95.80 40.10 38.48
N ASP A 1018 96.26 39.85 37.25
CA ASP A 1018 97.65 39.44 36.97
C ASP A 1018 98.51 40.65 36.57
N VAL A 1019 99.25 41.19 37.54
CA VAL A 1019 100.44 42.00 37.29
C VAL A 1019 101.68 41.10 37.46
N PRO A 1020 102.54 40.93 36.42
CA PRO A 1020 103.72 40.07 36.48
C PRO A 1020 104.83 40.68 37.34
N ASP A 1021 105.33 39.94 38.33
CA ASP A 1021 106.54 40.28 39.11
C ASP A 1021 107.81 39.84 38.35
N ASP A 1022 108.79 40.74 38.28
CA ASP A 1022 109.95 40.69 37.41
C ASP A 1022 111.16 39.98 38.05
N GLY A 1023 111.22 38.66 37.86
CA GLY A 1023 112.47 37.97 37.52
C GLY A 1023 113.35 37.42 38.66
N GLY A 1024 113.42 36.08 38.71
CA GLY A 1024 114.53 35.33 39.31
C GLY A 1024 114.61 33.90 38.76
N GLU A 1025 115.72 33.56 38.08
CA GLU A 1025 116.23 32.23 37.67
C GLU A 1025 115.90 31.08 38.68
N VAL A 1026 115.66 29.79 38.36
CA VAL A 1026 116.32 28.85 37.41
C VAL A 1026 115.52 27.51 37.26
N THR A 1027 115.37 27.01 36.01
CA THR A 1027 115.39 25.61 35.45
C THR A 1027 114.44 24.43 35.89
N PRO A 1028 114.15 23.46 34.96
CA PRO A 1028 112.90 22.66 34.86
C PRO A 1028 113.05 21.15 35.23
N PRO A 1029 111.96 20.33 35.16
CA PRO A 1029 111.71 19.44 33.99
C PRO A 1029 110.20 19.36 33.60
N ASP A 1030 109.83 19.32 32.33
CA ASP A 1030 109.72 18.15 31.42
C ASP A 1030 108.76 17.05 31.90
N ASP A 1031 107.57 16.97 31.33
CA ASP A 1031 107.18 15.89 30.40
C ASP A 1031 105.77 16.10 29.81
N GLY A 1032 105.64 15.72 28.53
CA GLY A 1032 104.47 16.00 27.69
C GLY A 1032 103.33 14.99 27.78
N GLY A 1033 102.22 15.32 27.12
CA GLY A 1033 101.10 14.41 26.92
C GLY A 1033 100.11 14.92 25.87
N GLU A 1034 100.09 14.23 24.73
CA GLU A 1034 99.30 14.44 23.51
C GLU A 1034 97.83 13.95 23.62
N VAL A 1035 96.94 14.65 22.90
CA VAL A 1035 95.69 14.27 22.17
C VAL A 1035 94.88 13.00 22.50
N THR A 1036 93.55 13.13 22.66
CA THR A 1036 92.47 12.76 21.70
C THR A 1036 91.06 12.80 22.36
N PRO A 1037 89.96 13.09 21.62
CA PRO A 1037 88.58 13.11 22.13
C PRO A 1037 87.83 11.80 21.82
N PRO A 1038 86.68 11.50 22.46
CA PRO A 1038 85.70 10.58 21.91
C PRO A 1038 84.40 11.26 21.45
N ASP A 1039 83.93 10.61 20.40
CA ASP A 1039 82.74 10.67 19.57
C ASP A 1039 81.46 10.16 20.29
N ASP A 1040 80.35 10.27 19.53
CA ASP A 1040 79.04 9.62 19.61
C ASP A 1040 78.04 10.14 20.66
N GLY A 1041 76.75 10.27 20.39
CA GLY A 1041 75.89 9.87 19.28
C GLY A 1041 74.48 9.64 19.87
N GLY A 1042 73.39 9.89 19.13
CA GLY A 1042 72.06 9.46 19.59
C GLY A 1042 70.86 10.23 19.06
N ASP A 1043 70.30 9.67 18.00
CA ASP A 1043 68.97 9.89 17.39
C ASP A 1043 67.80 9.57 18.35
N VAL A 1044 66.67 10.29 18.24
CA VAL A 1044 65.29 9.76 18.44
C VAL A 1044 64.21 10.77 18.01
N THR A 1045 63.41 10.39 17.01
CA THR A 1045 62.04 10.86 16.75
C THR A 1045 61.02 10.21 17.70
N PRO A 1046 59.82 10.81 17.87
CA PRO A 1046 58.59 10.01 17.72
C PRO A 1046 57.44 10.72 16.98
N PRO A 1047 56.34 9.99 16.65
CA PRO A 1047 55.45 10.31 15.52
C PRO A 1047 53.98 10.62 15.90
N ASP A 1048 53.28 11.16 14.90
CA ASP A 1048 51.88 10.94 14.45
C ASP A 1048 50.70 11.17 15.41
N ASP A 1049 49.79 12.04 14.97
CA ASP A 1049 48.34 11.89 15.14
C ASP A 1049 47.54 12.66 14.08
N GLY A 1050 46.69 11.92 13.36
CA GLY A 1050 45.53 12.42 12.64
C GLY A 1050 44.24 11.95 13.32
N GLY A 1051 43.28 12.86 13.44
CA GLY A 1051 41.92 12.67 13.95
C GLY A 1051 41.12 13.96 13.84
#